data_AF-A0A9Q0GRW8-F1
#
_entry.id   AF-A0A9Q0GRW8-F1
#
_cell.length_a   1.000
_cell.length_b   1.000
_cell.length_c   1.000
_cell.angle_alpha   90.00
_cell.angle_beta   90.00
_cell.angle_gamma   90.00
#
_symmetry.space_group_name_H-M   'P 1'
#
loop_
_entity.id
_entity.type
_entity.pdbx_description
1 polymer ?
#
loop_
_entity_poly.entity_id
_entity_poly.type
_entity_poly.pdbx_seq_one_letter_code
_entity_poly.pdbx_strand_id
1 'polypeptide(L)'
;METPLSVLFNKHPDYGMLRVFGCLCFPYLRHNTSNKFEPRSLPCIFLRYSDHLKGYKCLHFSSGRTYISRHVVFEESKFPLQPPLSTPTTPTKIVNHLDISTFNQWVIELDSPPKSSLSPSIPTTQFQIPLEPNHDLQPAAQPPDLPFLASPDSPVSAIGVPIIASPTPVSSSPTHSSPLPSASPISSLHPPSANIPSPILTPTSPSSQSLVLVPLPVSVVPTHAMTTQSKSGIYKLNPKYALLSTTIPTEPTSVNAALRHDGWHTSMKEEMIALAQNNTWTLVPSNPSMNVIGYLWIFKTKLKSNVGITCSATQDQQVLDLDRISVLPGQPPVRFSQFSGYVTVNETHGRALFYWLTEASTHPEKKPLVLWLNGGPGCSSIAYGASEEIGPFRINKTGSSLFLNKYSWNKEANLLFLESPAGVGFSYSNTSSDLFDSGDERTAQDALVFMIRWISRFPQYKHRDFYISGESYAGHYVPQLAKKIYDYNKASSKPFINLKGFIVGNAVTDSYYDSIGTVAFWWSHSMISDRSYQSILSLCNFKLTNFSSSCNDAIGYAINQEFGNIDQYSIYTPTCIAISKNDTESFKLKNTFLHRRLYGYDPCTENHAEKYYNRPEVQRAMHANSTGIPYNWTACSDVLNKYWKDSQFSMLPTYRELMAAGLRIWIFSGDTDSVVPVTATRFSLNHLNLTVKTRWYPWYSGGQVGGWTEVYEGLTFATVRGAGHEVPLIQPMRALTLFRSFLAGEELPKS
;
A
#
# COMPACT_ATOMS: atom_id res chain seq x y z
N MET A 1 20.83 62.05 -13.32
CA MET A 1 21.50 60.89 -13.96
C MET A 1 20.45 60.27 -14.87
N GLU A 2 20.61 60.39 -16.18
CA GLU A 2 19.60 59.94 -17.15
C GLU A 2 19.76 58.44 -17.44
N THR A 3 18.64 57.75 -17.63
CA THR A 3 18.67 56.32 -17.96
C THR A 3 18.90 56.12 -19.46
N PRO A 4 19.52 55.01 -19.91
CA PRO A 4 19.69 54.75 -21.34
C PRO A 4 18.37 54.78 -22.14
N LEU A 5 17.25 54.39 -21.52
CA LEU A 5 15.91 54.45 -22.12
C LEU A 5 15.44 55.90 -22.36
N SER A 6 15.69 56.82 -21.42
CA SER A 6 15.33 58.23 -21.59
C SER A 6 16.18 58.89 -22.66
N VAL A 7 17.48 58.57 -22.76
CA VAL A 7 18.37 59.10 -23.81
C VAL A 7 18.01 58.57 -25.21
N LEU A 8 17.65 57.29 -25.34
CA LEU A 8 17.36 56.67 -26.65
C LEU A 8 15.95 56.93 -27.19
N PHE A 9 14.95 57.08 -26.31
CA PHE A 9 13.54 57.10 -26.71
C PHE A 9 12.74 58.30 -26.17
N ASN A 10 13.41 59.25 -25.51
CA ASN A 10 12.80 60.43 -24.87
C ASN A 10 11.61 60.08 -23.94
N LYS A 11 11.68 58.89 -23.32
CA LYS A 11 10.68 58.36 -22.39
C LYS A 11 11.35 57.87 -21.11
N HIS A 12 10.85 58.32 -19.97
CA HIS A 12 11.25 57.75 -18.69
C HIS A 12 10.73 56.31 -18.56
N PRO A 13 11.46 55.41 -17.87
CA PRO A 13 10.96 54.05 -17.62
C PRO A 13 9.67 54.09 -16.79
N ASP A 14 8.67 53.32 -17.20
CA ASP A 14 7.45 53.14 -16.42
C ASP A 14 7.70 52.16 -15.27
N TYR A 15 7.81 52.70 -14.05
CA TYR A 15 7.97 51.95 -12.83
C TYR A 15 6.63 51.54 -12.18
N GLY A 16 5.47 51.81 -12.80
CA GLY A 16 4.13 51.50 -12.25
C GLY A 16 3.82 50.00 -12.09
N MET A 17 4.66 49.12 -12.62
CA MET A 17 4.65 47.67 -12.35
C MET A 17 5.43 47.26 -11.09
N LEU A 18 6.22 48.17 -10.51
CA LEU A 18 6.92 47.93 -9.26
C LEU A 18 5.94 47.97 -8.08
N ARG A 19 6.13 47.05 -7.14
CA ARG A 19 5.28 46.79 -5.99
C ARG A 19 6.13 46.49 -4.76
N VAL A 20 5.65 46.85 -3.58
CA VAL A 20 6.44 46.77 -2.35
C VAL A 20 6.49 45.32 -1.82
N PHE A 21 7.69 44.72 -1.78
CA PHE A 21 7.87 43.37 -1.26
C PHE A 21 7.49 43.28 0.23
N GLY A 22 6.93 42.13 0.62
CA GLY A 22 6.44 41.89 1.98
C GLY A 22 5.04 42.43 2.28
N CYS A 23 4.43 43.19 1.37
CA CYS A 23 3.08 43.70 1.59
C CYS A 23 2.00 42.61 1.48
N LEU A 24 0.83 42.89 2.04
CA LEU A 24 -0.38 42.09 1.84
C LEU A 24 -0.82 42.19 0.37
N CYS A 25 -1.24 41.07 -0.21
CA CYS A 25 -1.68 40.97 -1.59
C CYS A 25 -2.72 39.86 -1.77
N PHE A 26 -3.59 40.04 -2.77
CA PHE A 26 -4.72 39.16 -3.07
C PHE A 26 -4.61 38.67 -4.52
N PRO A 27 -3.91 37.53 -4.77
CA PRO A 27 -3.79 36.97 -6.11
C PRO A 27 -5.10 36.32 -6.57
N TYR A 28 -5.44 36.47 -7.85
CA TYR A 28 -6.54 35.73 -8.47
C TYR A 28 -6.14 34.28 -8.69
N LEU A 29 -6.88 33.35 -8.08
CA LEU A 29 -6.53 31.93 -7.98
C LEU A 29 -7.27 31.01 -8.95
N ARG A 30 -8.17 31.51 -9.81
CA ARG A 30 -9.09 30.68 -10.62
C ARG A 30 -8.42 29.64 -11.54
N HIS A 31 -7.16 29.84 -11.94
CA HIS A 31 -6.39 28.85 -12.71
C HIS A 31 -5.75 27.75 -11.85
N ASN A 32 -5.72 27.97 -10.52
CA ASN A 32 -5.08 27.14 -9.50
C ASN A 32 -6.12 26.50 -8.55
N THR A 33 -7.40 26.86 -8.64
CA THR A 33 -8.51 26.28 -7.87
C THR A 33 -9.03 25.00 -8.51
N SER A 34 -9.16 23.93 -7.73
CA SER A 34 -9.61 22.61 -8.21
C SER A 34 -11.12 22.54 -8.48
N ASN A 35 -11.93 23.39 -7.85
CA ASN A 35 -13.38 23.40 -8.01
C ASN A 35 -13.98 24.82 -8.05
N LYS A 36 -15.29 24.92 -8.35
CA LYS A 36 -16.02 26.19 -8.54
C LYS A 36 -16.27 26.98 -7.24
N PHE A 37 -16.24 26.32 -6.09
CA PHE A 37 -16.57 26.84 -4.76
C PHE A 37 -15.34 27.27 -3.95
N GLU A 38 -14.14 26.88 -4.37
CA GLU A 38 -12.89 27.38 -3.76
C GLU A 38 -12.78 28.92 -3.88
N PRO A 39 -12.21 29.58 -2.85
CA PRO A 39 -12.06 31.03 -2.84
C PRO A 39 -11.18 31.50 -4.00
N ARG A 40 -11.72 32.44 -4.79
CA ARG A 40 -11.06 32.95 -6.01
C ARG A 40 -9.88 33.87 -5.74
N SER A 41 -9.67 34.25 -4.48
CA SER A 41 -8.48 34.92 -3.97
C SER A 41 -8.31 34.60 -2.48
N LEU A 42 -7.08 34.72 -1.97
CA LEU A 42 -6.73 34.50 -0.56
C LEU A 42 -5.71 35.56 -0.13
N PRO A 43 -5.71 36.02 1.14
CA PRO A 43 -4.68 36.93 1.66
C PRO A 43 -3.30 36.26 1.61
N CYS A 44 -2.37 36.89 0.90
CA CYS A 44 -1.00 36.40 0.70
C CYS A 44 0.02 37.52 0.94
N ILE A 45 1.28 37.16 1.12
CA ILE A 45 2.41 38.10 1.22
C ILE A 45 3.12 38.16 -0.14
N PHE A 46 3.34 39.35 -0.69
CA PHE A 46 4.05 39.50 -1.95
C PHE A 46 5.55 39.23 -1.75
N LEU A 47 6.08 38.19 -2.38
CA LEU A 47 7.50 37.81 -2.23
C LEU A 47 8.40 38.46 -3.29
N ARG A 48 8.07 38.26 -4.56
CA ARG A 48 8.89 38.71 -5.71
C ARG A 48 8.16 38.59 -7.04
N TYR A 49 8.76 39.18 -8.07
CA TYR A 49 8.42 38.91 -9.47
C TYR A 49 8.78 37.46 -9.84
N SER A 50 8.03 36.85 -10.76
CA SER A 50 8.32 35.49 -11.25
C SER A 50 9.37 35.52 -12.35
N ASP A 51 10.42 34.70 -12.22
CA ASP A 51 11.56 34.66 -13.15
C ASP A 51 11.24 33.95 -14.49
N HIS A 52 10.12 33.23 -14.57
CA HIS A 52 9.78 32.35 -15.70
C HIS A 52 8.46 32.72 -16.38
N LEU A 53 7.60 33.49 -15.71
CA LEU A 53 6.28 33.89 -16.18
C LEU A 53 6.04 35.35 -15.83
N LYS A 54 5.52 36.14 -16.77
CA LYS A 54 5.06 37.51 -16.46
C LYS A 54 3.96 37.43 -15.40
N GLY A 55 4.26 37.81 -14.15
CA GLY A 55 3.37 37.70 -13.00
C GLY A 55 4.08 37.86 -11.65
N TYR A 56 3.30 37.92 -10.58
CA TYR A 56 3.75 38.16 -9.21
C TYR A 56 3.69 36.87 -8.39
N LYS A 57 4.72 36.59 -7.59
CA LYS A 57 4.78 35.42 -6.69
C LYS A 57 4.35 35.83 -5.27
N CYS A 58 3.26 35.22 -4.81
CA CYS A 58 2.58 35.53 -3.56
C CYS A 58 2.61 34.29 -2.65
N LEU A 59 2.88 34.45 -1.35
CA LEU A 59 2.92 33.36 -0.36
C LEU A 59 1.66 33.39 0.50
N HIS A 60 0.89 32.31 0.52
CA HIS A 60 -0.15 32.11 1.51
C HIS A 60 0.48 31.55 2.79
N PHE A 61 0.55 32.38 3.82
CA PHE A 61 1.43 32.17 4.97
C PHE A 61 1.08 30.91 5.77
N SER A 62 -0.21 30.72 6.11
CA SER A 62 -0.68 29.61 6.94
C SER A 62 -0.56 28.22 6.31
N SER A 63 -0.43 28.11 4.98
CA SER A 63 -0.21 26.83 4.27
C SER A 63 1.17 26.70 3.62
N GLY A 64 2.03 27.72 3.74
CA GLY A 64 3.34 27.79 3.08
C GLY A 64 3.29 27.78 1.53
N ARG A 65 2.10 27.83 0.92
CA ARG A 65 1.92 27.60 -0.51
C ARG A 65 2.13 28.89 -1.31
N THR A 66 3.02 28.86 -2.30
CA THR A 66 3.24 30.01 -3.18
C THR A 66 2.37 29.93 -4.44
N TYR A 67 1.68 31.01 -4.76
CA TYR A 67 0.92 31.21 -5.98
C TYR A 67 1.63 32.19 -6.92
N ILE A 68 1.52 31.99 -8.22
CA ILE A 68 1.96 32.96 -9.23
C ILE A 68 0.71 33.40 -9.99
N SER A 69 0.46 34.71 -10.05
CA SER A 69 -0.69 35.27 -10.79
C SER A 69 -0.34 36.59 -11.47
N ARG A 70 -1.03 36.87 -12.59
CA ARG A 70 -0.96 38.16 -13.29
C ARG A 70 -1.89 39.22 -12.72
N HIS A 71 -2.97 38.77 -12.08
CA HIS A 71 -3.99 39.63 -11.51
C HIS A 71 -3.89 39.52 -10.00
N VAL A 72 -3.32 40.54 -9.39
CA VAL A 72 -3.07 40.63 -7.95
C VAL A 72 -3.42 42.04 -7.51
N VAL A 73 -4.20 42.17 -6.44
CA VAL A 73 -4.43 43.44 -5.75
C VAL A 73 -3.41 43.56 -4.61
N PHE A 74 -2.81 44.73 -4.42
CA PHE A 74 -1.76 44.97 -3.43
C PHE A 74 -2.21 46.02 -2.42
N GLU A 75 -1.99 45.72 -1.13
CA GLU A 75 -2.24 46.61 -0.01
C GLU A 75 -0.88 47.06 0.55
N GLU A 76 -0.21 47.97 -0.17
CA GLU A 76 1.21 48.31 0.03
C GLU A 76 1.52 49.04 1.35
N SER A 77 0.50 49.43 2.11
CA SER A 77 0.60 49.99 3.46
C SER A 77 0.50 48.94 4.59
N LYS A 78 0.23 47.67 4.27
CA LYS A 78 0.03 46.59 5.24
C LYS A 78 1.11 45.53 5.06
N PHE A 79 1.93 45.31 6.10
CA PHE A 79 3.02 44.34 6.11
C PHE A 79 2.77 43.25 7.16
N PRO A 80 2.22 42.08 6.78
CA PRO A 80 1.77 41.07 7.75
C PRO A 80 2.89 40.41 8.58
N LEU A 81 4.16 40.71 8.30
CA LEU A 81 5.33 40.24 9.03
C LEU A 81 6.04 41.34 9.84
N GLN A 82 5.50 42.55 9.87
CA GLN A 82 6.09 43.65 10.64
C GLN A 82 5.59 43.58 12.10
N PRO A 83 6.49 43.43 13.10
CA PRO A 83 6.09 43.42 14.50
C PRO A 83 5.54 44.80 14.92
N PRO A 84 4.61 44.85 15.88
CA PRO A 84 4.07 46.12 16.38
C PRO A 84 5.20 46.96 17.00
N LEU A 85 5.26 48.24 16.59
CA LEU A 85 6.25 49.21 17.05
C LEU A 85 6.21 49.35 18.58
N SER A 86 7.17 48.73 19.24
CA SER A 86 7.43 48.87 20.67
C SER A 86 8.66 49.77 20.87
N THR A 87 8.58 50.65 21.86
CA THR A 87 9.61 51.66 22.19
C THR A 87 10.95 51.03 22.59
N PRO A 88 12.08 51.72 22.39
CA PRO A 88 13.40 51.09 22.35
C PRO A 88 13.91 50.63 23.72
N THR A 89 14.37 49.39 23.81
CA THR A 89 15.33 48.97 24.85
C THR A 89 16.31 47.93 24.30
N THR A 90 17.49 47.92 24.90
CA THR A 90 18.79 47.34 24.47
C THR A 90 18.76 45.82 24.16
N PRO A 91 19.58 45.29 23.22
CA PRO A 91 19.28 44.04 22.54
C PRO A 91 19.88 42.79 23.18
N THR A 92 19.25 41.62 23.00
CA THR A 92 19.98 40.34 22.94
C THR A 92 19.23 39.23 22.21
N LYS A 93 19.97 38.56 21.30
CA LYS A 93 19.72 37.25 20.67
C LYS A 93 18.53 37.10 19.70
N ILE A 94 18.86 36.54 18.54
CA ILE A 94 17.97 36.27 17.40
C ILE A 94 16.92 35.23 17.77
N VAL A 95 15.64 35.61 17.68
CA VAL A 95 14.50 34.69 17.81
C VAL A 95 14.17 34.10 16.45
N ASN A 96 14.59 32.85 16.21
CA ASN A 96 14.23 32.09 15.01
C ASN A 96 12.85 31.41 15.14
N HIS A 97 11.81 32.20 15.39
CA HIS A 97 10.42 31.75 15.27
C HIS A 97 9.56 32.90 14.71
N LEU A 98 9.12 32.76 13.46
CA LEU A 98 8.00 33.55 12.92
C LEU A 98 6.71 33.00 13.53
N ASP A 99 6.03 33.82 14.32
CA ASP A 99 4.83 33.39 15.04
C ASP A 99 3.60 33.33 14.12
N ILE A 100 3.05 32.13 13.99
CA ILE A 100 1.87 31.81 13.17
C ILE A 100 0.58 32.39 13.80
N SER A 101 0.56 32.61 15.12
CA SER A 101 -0.63 33.09 15.84
C SER A 101 -1.06 34.48 15.38
N THR A 102 -0.11 35.43 15.28
CA THR A 102 -0.37 36.83 14.95
C THR A 102 -1.02 37.01 13.56
N PHE A 103 -0.55 36.27 12.55
CA PHE A 103 -1.12 36.34 11.20
C PHE A 103 -2.54 35.75 11.16
N ASN A 104 -2.76 34.60 11.79
CA ASN A 104 -4.07 33.97 11.82
C ASN A 104 -5.10 34.83 12.59
N GLN A 105 -4.69 35.48 13.68
CA GLN A 105 -5.54 36.38 14.46
C GLN A 105 -5.96 37.61 13.64
N TRP A 106 -5.06 38.18 12.85
CA TRP A 106 -5.37 39.28 11.92
C TRP A 106 -6.33 38.87 10.79
N VAL A 107 -6.24 37.63 10.30
CA VAL A 107 -7.19 37.10 9.29
C VAL A 107 -8.59 36.94 9.89
N ILE A 108 -8.71 36.57 11.16
CA ILE A 108 -10.00 36.44 11.87
C ILE A 108 -10.65 37.82 12.12
N GLU A 109 -9.85 38.86 12.39
CA GLU A 109 -10.36 40.24 12.55
C GLU A 109 -10.93 40.81 11.25
N LEU A 110 -10.42 40.41 10.08
CA LEU A 110 -10.90 40.84 8.76
C LEU A 110 -12.24 40.20 8.35
N ASP A 111 -12.61 39.04 8.90
CA ASP A 111 -13.87 38.33 8.63
C ASP A 111 -15.01 38.71 9.60
N SER A 112 -14.77 39.66 10.51
CA SER A 112 -15.73 40.07 11.55
C SER A 112 -16.65 41.21 11.08
N PRO A 113 -17.99 41.09 11.21
CA PRO A 113 -18.92 42.16 10.85
C PRO A 113 -18.87 43.34 11.83
N PRO A 114 -19.21 44.58 11.38
CA PRO A 114 -19.11 45.78 12.21
C PRO A 114 -20.09 45.76 13.40
N LYS A 115 -19.60 46.12 14.58
CA LYS A 115 -20.39 46.18 15.82
C LYS A 115 -21.32 47.40 15.83
N SER A 116 -22.63 47.19 15.77
CA SER A 116 -23.64 48.17 16.18
C SER A 116 -24.27 47.76 17.51
N SER A 117 -24.10 48.59 18.54
CA SER A 117 -24.72 48.40 19.86
C SER A 117 -26.21 48.74 19.83
N LEU A 118 -27.06 47.86 20.37
CA LEU A 118 -28.21 48.17 21.25
C LEU A 118 -28.97 46.87 21.57
N SER A 119 -29.09 46.54 22.85
CA SER A 119 -30.03 45.52 23.36
C SER A 119 -31.40 46.18 23.62
N PRO A 120 -32.50 45.40 23.62
CA PRO A 120 -33.02 44.99 24.94
C PRO A 120 -33.50 43.51 24.98
N SER A 121 -34.10 43.14 26.11
CA SER A 121 -34.12 41.80 26.74
C SER A 121 -35.52 41.19 26.94
N ILE A 122 -35.60 40.05 27.67
CA ILE A 122 -36.79 39.42 28.34
C ILE A 122 -37.57 38.40 27.44
N PRO A 123 -38.12 37.26 27.95
CA PRO A 123 -37.59 36.23 28.88
C PRO A 123 -37.84 34.77 28.40
N THR A 124 -37.48 33.77 29.21
CA THR A 124 -37.82 32.35 29.00
C THR A 124 -39.12 31.94 29.70
N THR A 125 -40.06 31.28 29.01
CA THR A 125 -41.09 30.42 29.65
C THR A 125 -41.51 29.25 28.76
N GLN A 126 -41.98 28.15 29.39
CA GLN A 126 -42.19 26.81 28.82
C GLN A 126 -43.54 26.62 28.10
N PHE A 127 -43.67 25.54 27.31
CA PHE A 127 -44.85 24.66 27.33
C PHE A 127 -44.48 23.20 26.94
N GLN A 128 -45.14 22.22 27.55
CA GLN A 128 -44.92 20.77 27.41
C GLN A 128 -46.03 20.06 26.59
N ILE A 129 -45.89 18.72 26.49
CA ILE A 129 -46.90 17.62 26.51
C ILE A 129 -47.04 16.89 25.15
N PRO A 130 -47.20 15.54 25.05
CA PRO A 130 -47.07 14.44 26.03
C PRO A 130 -46.08 13.30 25.64
N LEU A 131 -45.83 12.38 26.58
CA LEU A 131 -45.36 11.00 26.37
C LEU A 131 -46.46 10.01 26.79
N GLU A 132 -46.55 8.82 26.16
CA GLU A 132 -46.66 7.47 26.76
C GLU A 132 -47.18 6.41 25.76
N PRO A 133 -47.08 5.08 26.03
CA PRO A 133 -46.28 4.42 27.09
C PRO A 133 -45.32 3.33 26.57
N ASN A 134 -44.33 2.97 27.40
CA ASN A 134 -43.58 1.70 27.32
C ASN A 134 -44.29 0.60 28.12
N HIS A 135 -43.98 -0.66 27.82
CA HIS A 135 -44.17 -1.77 28.77
C HIS A 135 -42.83 -2.21 29.38
N ASP A 136 -42.90 -2.70 30.62
CA ASP A 136 -41.79 -2.92 31.54
C ASP A 136 -40.82 -4.04 31.16
N LEU A 137 -39.63 -4.00 31.78
CA LEU A 137 -39.08 -5.11 32.57
C LEU A 137 -38.03 -4.59 33.58
N GLN A 138 -38.11 -5.05 34.84
CA GLN A 138 -37.22 -4.66 35.95
C GLN A 138 -36.09 -5.67 36.22
N PRO A 139 -35.02 -5.31 36.98
CA PRO A 139 -33.75 -6.05 37.01
C PRO A 139 -33.43 -6.81 38.33
N ALA A 140 -32.53 -7.80 38.23
CA ALA A 140 -31.71 -8.42 39.29
C ALA A 140 -30.71 -9.41 38.61
N ALA A 141 -29.49 -9.74 39.07
CA ALA A 141 -28.68 -9.32 40.23
C ALA A 141 -27.15 -9.57 39.95
N GLN A 142 -26.27 -9.02 40.81
CA GLN A 142 -24.90 -9.52 41.07
C GLN A 142 -24.95 -10.79 41.98
N PRO A 143 -23.91 -11.63 42.19
CA PRO A 143 -22.45 -11.34 42.37
C PRO A 143 -21.53 -12.46 41.75
N PRO A 144 -20.28 -12.80 42.21
CA PRO A 144 -19.36 -12.18 43.19
C PRO A 144 -17.88 -12.00 42.73
N ASP A 145 -17.07 -11.39 43.62
CA ASP A 145 -15.61 -11.16 43.51
C ASP A 145 -14.73 -12.32 44.02
N LEU A 146 -13.42 -12.22 43.69
CA LEU A 146 -12.19 -12.82 44.29
C LEU A 146 -11.47 -13.93 43.47
N PRO A 147 -10.13 -14.08 43.57
CA PRO A 147 -9.09 -13.18 44.12
C PRO A 147 -7.91 -12.87 43.16
N PHE A 148 -7.10 -11.88 43.53
CA PHE A 148 -5.77 -11.61 42.94
C PHE A 148 -4.77 -12.75 43.23
N LEU A 149 -3.97 -13.15 42.23
CA LEU A 149 -2.69 -13.86 42.41
C LEU A 149 -1.69 -13.43 41.31
N ALA A 150 -0.40 -13.47 41.64
CA ALA A 150 0.65 -12.74 40.93
C ALA A 150 1.26 -13.48 39.72
N SER A 151 1.96 -12.72 38.87
CA SER A 151 2.80 -13.17 37.76
C SER A 151 3.93 -14.12 38.18
N PRO A 152 4.41 -14.95 37.25
CA PRO A 152 5.85 -15.13 37.08
C PRO A 152 6.32 -14.95 35.62
N ASP A 153 7.59 -14.57 35.46
CA ASP A 153 8.28 -14.33 34.19
C ASP A 153 8.86 -15.60 33.53
N SER A 154 9.06 -15.53 32.20
CA SER A 154 10.04 -16.32 31.40
C SER A 154 9.69 -17.84 31.16
N PRO A 155 10.44 -18.59 30.32
CA PRO A 155 9.96 -18.93 28.97
C PRO A 155 9.64 -20.43 28.77
N VAL A 156 8.98 -20.74 27.65
CA VAL A 156 8.40 -22.07 27.38
C VAL A 156 9.43 -23.07 26.81
N SER A 157 9.63 -24.17 27.54
CA SER A 157 10.27 -25.41 27.04
C SER A 157 9.22 -26.43 26.59
N ALA A 158 9.48 -27.22 25.54
CA ALA A 158 8.52 -28.17 24.94
C ALA A 158 8.93 -29.66 25.07
N ILE A 159 8.13 -30.46 25.80
CA ILE A 159 8.17 -31.96 25.94
C ILE A 159 6.72 -32.43 26.31
N GLY A 160 6.16 -33.61 25.94
CA GLY A 160 6.65 -34.73 25.12
C GLY A 160 6.33 -36.13 25.69
N VAL A 161 5.06 -36.55 25.79
CA VAL A 161 4.60 -37.78 26.54
C VAL A 161 3.33 -38.40 25.88
N PRO A 162 2.99 -39.72 25.98
CA PRO A 162 3.77 -40.98 25.80
C PRO A 162 3.14 -41.99 24.76
N ILE A 163 3.91 -42.75 23.96
CA ILE A 163 4.36 -44.19 24.08
C ILE A 163 3.32 -45.32 23.85
N ILE A 164 3.61 -46.27 22.94
CA ILE A 164 3.64 -47.75 23.14
C ILE A 164 4.42 -48.47 21.99
N ALA A 165 5.21 -49.49 22.38
CA ALA A 165 6.08 -50.47 21.66
C ALA A 165 5.52 -51.16 20.38
N SER A 166 6.20 -51.87 19.45
CA SER A 166 7.57 -52.34 19.07
C SER A 166 7.38 -53.45 17.95
N PRO A 167 8.37 -54.24 17.45
CA PRO A 167 9.64 -53.91 16.76
C PRO A 167 10.01 -54.74 15.46
N THR A 168 10.77 -54.14 14.52
CA THR A 168 11.92 -54.74 13.73
C THR A 168 11.67 -55.78 12.57
N PRO A 169 12.70 -56.25 11.78
CA PRO A 169 13.20 -55.57 10.55
C PRO A 169 13.58 -56.53 9.36
N VAL A 170 14.33 -56.05 8.31
CA VAL A 170 15.55 -56.67 7.68
C VAL A 170 15.88 -56.13 6.25
N SER A 171 17.18 -55.75 6.05
CA SER A 171 18.11 -55.78 4.86
C SER A 171 17.58 -55.85 3.39
N SER A 172 18.23 -55.30 2.34
CA SER A 172 19.68 -55.31 2.03
C SER A 172 20.11 -54.41 0.83
N SER A 173 21.42 -54.14 0.69
CA SER A 173 22.11 -53.41 -0.40
C SER A 173 22.56 -54.37 -1.56
N PRO A 174 23.22 -53.94 -2.69
CA PRO A 174 24.62 -53.46 -2.68
C PRO A 174 25.06 -52.45 -3.80
N THR A 175 26.37 -52.19 -3.82
CA THR A 175 27.23 -51.17 -4.49
C THR A 175 27.84 -51.53 -5.87
N HIS A 176 28.26 -50.56 -6.70
CA HIS A 176 29.70 -50.28 -7.03
C HIS A 176 30.05 -49.17 -8.09
N SER A 177 31.00 -48.29 -7.71
CA SER A 177 32.11 -47.57 -8.45
C SER A 177 32.12 -47.18 -9.96
N SER A 178 32.27 -45.85 -10.23
CA SER A 178 33.40 -45.07 -10.86
C SER A 178 34.30 -45.62 -12.01
N PRO A 179 35.14 -44.82 -12.76
CA PRO A 179 35.35 -43.35 -12.84
C PRO A 179 35.47 -42.72 -14.28
N LEU A 180 35.89 -41.43 -14.34
CA LEU A 180 36.14 -40.55 -15.51
C LEU A 180 37.42 -40.87 -16.33
N PRO A 181 37.65 -40.24 -17.52
CA PRO A 181 38.66 -39.15 -17.57
C PRO A 181 38.37 -37.99 -18.57
N SER A 182 39.25 -36.99 -18.58
CA SER A 182 39.15 -35.66 -19.21
C SER A 182 40.25 -35.36 -20.25
N ALA A 183 40.01 -34.41 -21.18
CA ALA A 183 41.05 -33.80 -22.04
C ALA A 183 40.71 -32.37 -22.53
N SER A 184 41.73 -31.60 -22.92
CA SER A 184 41.72 -30.21 -23.44
C SER A 184 43.10 -29.94 -24.12
N PRO A 185 43.47 -28.71 -24.56
CA PRO A 185 42.89 -27.80 -25.56
C PRO A 185 43.91 -27.39 -26.68
N ILE A 186 43.49 -26.77 -27.80
CA ILE A 186 44.41 -26.12 -28.79
C ILE A 186 43.83 -24.79 -29.33
N SER A 187 44.73 -23.85 -29.67
CA SER A 187 44.53 -22.47 -30.17
C SER A 187 45.09 -22.31 -31.60
N SER A 188 44.84 -21.27 -32.41
CA SER A 188 44.01 -20.03 -32.36
C SER A 188 44.12 -19.31 -33.73
N LEU A 189 43.35 -18.21 -34.00
CA LEU A 189 43.83 -16.92 -34.58
C LEU A 189 42.68 -15.97 -35.00
N HIS A 190 43.00 -14.67 -35.13
CA HIS A 190 42.14 -13.49 -35.44
C HIS A 190 43.02 -12.50 -36.27
N PRO A 191 42.55 -11.32 -36.77
CA PRO A 191 41.25 -10.86 -37.31
C PRO A 191 41.47 -10.28 -38.75
N PRO A 192 40.80 -9.21 -39.31
CA PRO A 192 40.67 -7.85 -38.77
C PRO A 192 39.28 -7.16 -38.95
N SER A 193 39.18 -5.91 -38.46
CA SER A 193 37.95 -5.10 -38.27
C SER A 193 37.75 -3.98 -39.31
N ALA A 194 36.56 -3.35 -39.31
CA ALA A 194 36.35 -1.98 -39.79
C ALA A 194 35.23 -1.29 -38.96
N ASN A 195 35.30 0.04 -38.80
CA ASN A 195 34.53 0.78 -37.78
C ASN A 195 34.26 2.25 -38.23
N ILE A 196 33.02 2.77 -38.03
CA ILE A 196 32.69 4.23 -37.81
C ILE A 196 32.89 5.17 -39.06
N PRO A 197 32.31 6.40 -39.24
CA PRO A 197 31.58 7.33 -38.31
C PRO A 197 30.23 7.94 -38.79
N SER A 198 29.67 8.82 -37.93
CA SER A 198 28.74 9.92 -38.27
C SER A 198 29.39 11.30 -38.01
N PRO A 199 28.94 12.39 -38.66
CA PRO A 199 28.98 13.72 -38.02
C PRO A 199 27.72 14.60 -38.29
N ILE A 200 27.78 15.89 -37.90
CA ILE A 200 26.64 16.72 -37.46
C ILE A 200 26.76 18.20 -37.96
N LEU A 201 25.62 18.82 -38.33
CA LEU A 201 25.25 20.28 -38.36
C LEU A 201 25.78 21.34 -39.40
N THR A 202 24.81 22.16 -39.89
CA THR A 202 24.81 23.66 -40.03
C THR A 202 25.25 24.35 -41.38
N PRO A 203 24.93 25.65 -41.66
CA PRO A 203 24.08 26.00 -42.82
C PRO A 203 24.65 27.11 -43.77
N THR A 204 23.90 27.52 -44.81
CA THR A 204 24.18 28.74 -45.61
C THR A 204 22.91 29.23 -46.35
N SER A 205 22.99 30.23 -47.24
CA SER A 205 22.36 31.55 -47.02
C SER A 205 21.73 32.13 -48.34
N PRO A 206 21.70 33.45 -48.72
CA PRO A 206 20.41 34.05 -49.12
C PRO A 206 20.34 34.82 -50.47
N SER A 207 19.10 35.08 -50.95
CA SER A 207 18.75 36.07 -52.00
C SER A 207 17.22 36.23 -52.04
N SER A 208 16.55 37.38 -52.14
CA SER A 208 16.96 38.80 -52.24
C SER A 208 15.86 39.70 -51.65
N GLN A 209 16.18 40.95 -51.27
CA GLN A 209 15.18 41.96 -50.90
C GLN A 209 14.76 42.81 -52.11
N SER A 210 13.50 43.25 -52.12
CA SER A 210 13.06 44.45 -52.86
C SER A 210 11.93 45.16 -52.10
N LEU A 211 12.15 46.44 -51.79
CA LEU A 211 11.21 47.31 -51.06
C LEU A 211 10.13 47.87 -52.00
N VAL A 212 8.84 47.81 -51.62
CA VAL A 212 7.79 48.72 -52.11
C VAL A 212 6.83 49.10 -50.97
N LEU A 213 6.29 50.32 -51.05
CA LEU A 213 5.60 51.07 -50.01
C LEU A 213 4.26 50.48 -49.50
N VAL A 214 3.91 50.91 -48.28
CA VAL A 214 2.62 50.71 -47.61
C VAL A 214 1.58 51.77 -48.04
N PRO A 215 0.37 51.37 -48.43
CA PRO A 215 -0.83 52.21 -48.37
C PRO A 215 -1.57 52.06 -47.04
N LEU A 216 -2.22 53.14 -46.58
CA LEU A 216 -3.12 53.15 -45.41
C LEU A 216 -4.45 52.41 -45.70
N PRO A 217 -5.20 52.00 -44.66
CA PRO A 217 -6.20 50.93 -44.80
C PRO A 217 -7.51 51.37 -45.46
N VAL A 218 -8.03 50.50 -46.34
CA VAL A 218 -9.43 50.52 -46.78
C VAL A 218 -10.21 49.49 -45.96
N SER A 219 -11.33 49.91 -45.35
CA SER A 219 -12.22 49.03 -44.60
C SER A 219 -12.91 48.02 -45.52
N VAL A 220 -12.46 46.76 -45.51
CA VAL A 220 -13.14 45.65 -46.18
C VAL A 220 -14.05 44.93 -45.18
N VAL A 221 -15.36 44.95 -45.44
CA VAL A 221 -16.35 44.19 -44.67
C VAL A 221 -16.17 42.69 -44.96
N PRO A 222 -16.07 41.79 -43.97
CA PRO A 222 -15.82 40.37 -44.22
C PRO A 222 -17.02 39.64 -44.86
N THR A 223 -16.94 39.34 -46.15
CA THR A 223 -17.96 38.58 -46.90
C THR A 223 -17.70 37.07 -46.90
N HIS A 224 -17.44 36.47 -45.74
CA HIS A 224 -17.36 35.01 -45.59
C HIS A 224 -18.28 34.51 -44.47
N ALA A 225 -19.42 33.93 -44.86
CA ALA A 225 -20.27 33.19 -43.95
C ALA A 225 -19.57 31.86 -43.57
N MET A 226 -19.17 31.71 -42.30
CA MET A 226 -18.68 30.44 -41.78
C MET A 226 -19.83 29.41 -41.71
N THR A 227 -19.91 28.56 -42.72
CA THR A 227 -20.77 27.36 -42.72
C THR A 227 -20.05 26.22 -42.00
N THR A 228 -20.54 25.83 -40.82
CA THR A 228 -20.07 24.64 -40.11
C THR A 228 -20.57 23.37 -40.79
N GLN A 229 -19.86 22.23 -40.64
CA GLN A 229 -20.26 20.95 -41.24
C GLN A 229 -21.69 20.50 -40.85
N SER A 230 -22.17 20.91 -39.68
CA SER A 230 -23.56 20.74 -39.25
C SER A 230 -24.57 21.51 -40.09
N LYS A 231 -24.23 22.73 -40.56
CA LYS A 231 -25.08 23.54 -41.45
C LYS A 231 -25.08 23.06 -42.90
N SER A 232 -24.10 22.23 -43.30
CA SER A 232 -24.10 21.52 -44.58
C SER A 232 -24.67 20.10 -44.49
N GLY A 233 -25.36 19.74 -43.40
CA GLY A 233 -26.00 18.43 -43.22
C GLY A 233 -25.05 17.26 -42.97
N ILE A 234 -23.74 17.50 -42.76
CA ILE A 234 -22.75 16.44 -42.58
C ILE A 234 -22.60 16.14 -41.08
N TYR A 235 -23.28 15.08 -40.64
CA TYR A 235 -23.17 14.54 -39.29
C TYR A 235 -22.29 13.28 -39.30
N LYS A 236 -21.01 13.40 -38.92
CA LYS A 236 -20.17 12.23 -38.64
C LYS A 236 -20.49 11.70 -37.25
N LEU A 237 -21.10 10.52 -37.17
CA LEU A 237 -21.14 9.77 -35.91
C LEU A 237 -19.71 9.44 -35.47
N ASN A 238 -19.40 9.72 -34.21
CA ASN A 238 -18.17 9.28 -33.58
C ASN A 238 -18.32 7.78 -33.21
N PRO A 239 -17.46 6.88 -33.72
CA PRO A 239 -17.61 5.42 -33.51
C PRO A 239 -17.68 4.99 -32.04
N LYS A 240 -17.14 5.78 -31.10
CA LYS A 240 -17.23 5.50 -29.66
C LYS A 240 -18.65 5.51 -29.07
N TYR A 241 -19.66 6.04 -29.77
CA TYR A 241 -21.02 6.21 -29.24
C TYR A 241 -22.10 5.45 -30.02
N ALA A 242 -21.72 4.61 -30.99
CA ALA A 242 -22.68 3.89 -31.84
C ALA A 242 -23.37 2.68 -31.15
N LEU A 243 -23.02 2.36 -29.90
CA LEU A 243 -23.46 1.15 -29.19
C LEU A 243 -24.21 1.40 -27.86
N LEU A 244 -24.65 2.63 -27.58
CA LEU A 244 -25.46 2.95 -26.41
C LEU A 244 -26.82 3.56 -26.83
N SER A 245 -27.70 2.68 -27.33
CA SER A 245 -29.10 3.00 -27.57
C SER A 245 -29.96 2.68 -26.35
N THR A 246 -29.94 3.57 -25.35
CA THR A 246 -31.04 3.69 -24.39
C THR A 246 -31.67 5.07 -24.56
N THR A 247 -32.98 5.09 -24.81
CA THR A 247 -33.75 6.32 -25.07
C THR A 247 -33.79 7.21 -23.82
N ILE A 248 -33.20 8.40 -23.92
CA ILE A 248 -33.25 9.42 -22.88
C ILE A 248 -34.69 9.95 -22.77
N PRO A 249 -35.32 9.97 -21.58
CA PRO A 249 -36.64 10.59 -21.38
C PRO A 249 -36.65 12.07 -21.76
N THR A 250 -37.75 12.56 -22.33
CA THR A 250 -37.91 13.98 -22.69
C THR A 250 -38.06 14.88 -21.45
N GLU A 251 -37.40 16.03 -21.45
CA GLU A 251 -37.53 17.02 -20.35
C GLU A 251 -38.97 17.57 -20.28
N PRO A 252 -39.59 17.68 -19.10
CA PRO A 252 -40.93 18.22 -18.94
C PRO A 252 -40.90 19.74 -19.15
N THR A 253 -41.79 20.26 -19.99
CA THR A 253 -41.87 21.69 -20.34
C THR A 253 -42.59 22.55 -19.31
N SER A 254 -43.16 21.95 -18.26
CA SER A 254 -43.81 22.67 -17.15
C SER A 254 -43.79 21.88 -15.85
N VAL A 255 -43.92 22.59 -14.71
CA VAL A 255 -44.03 22.00 -13.37
C VAL A 255 -45.18 20.99 -13.28
N ASN A 256 -46.35 21.33 -13.82
CA ASN A 256 -47.51 20.44 -13.82
C ASN A 256 -47.32 19.17 -14.68
N ALA A 257 -46.50 19.22 -15.74
CA ALA A 257 -46.14 18.04 -16.51
C ALA A 257 -45.17 17.13 -15.73
N ALA A 258 -44.19 17.72 -15.04
CA ALA A 258 -43.23 16.98 -14.22
C ALA A 258 -43.87 16.30 -13.00
N LEU A 259 -44.78 16.99 -12.30
CA LEU A 259 -45.48 16.46 -11.13
C LEU A 259 -46.47 15.32 -11.47
N ARG A 260 -46.88 15.19 -12.73
CA ARG A 260 -47.73 14.09 -13.23
C ARG A 260 -46.93 12.88 -13.74
N HIS A 261 -45.60 12.97 -13.80
CA HIS A 261 -44.75 11.90 -14.28
C HIS A 261 -44.02 11.26 -13.09
N ASP A 262 -44.39 10.03 -12.73
CA ASP A 262 -43.96 9.38 -11.49
C ASP A 262 -42.44 9.39 -11.26
N GLY A 263 -41.65 9.14 -12.32
CA GLY A 263 -40.18 9.22 -12.24
C GLY A 263 -39.65 10.61 -11.83
N TRP A 264 -40.15 11.68 -12.45
CA TRP A 264 -39.77 13.05 -12.08
C TRP A 264 -40.27 13.40 -10.67
N HIS A 265 -41.52 13.07 -10.36
CA HIS A 265 -42.11 13.33 -9.04
C HIS A 265 -41.38 12.60 -7.89
N THR A 266 -40.90 11.37 -8.14
CA THR A 266 -40.12 10.61 -7.17
C THR A 266 -38.74 11.23 -6.94
N SER A 267 -37.97 11.51 -8.00
CA SER A 267 -36.66 12.15 -7.85
C SER A 267 -36.73 13.56 -7.25
N MET A 268 -37.82 14.30 -7.47
CA MET A 268 -38.09 15.57 -6.79
C MET A 268 -38.26 15.40 -5.27
N LYS A 269 -38.96 14.35 -4.84
CA LYS A 269 -39.12 14.04 -3.41
C LYS A 269 -37.82 13.60 -2.77
N GLU A 270 -37.04 12.76 -3.45
CA GLU A 270 -35.74 12.29 -2.97
C GLU A 270 -34.76 13.45 -2.74
N GLU A 271 -34.61 14.36 -3.71
CA GLU A 271 -33.76 15.55 -3.56
C GLU A 271 -34.28 16.46 -2.43
N MET A 272 -35.60 16.68 -2.32
CA MET A 272 -36.19 17.48 -1.24
C MET A 272 -35.94 16.88 0.15
N ILE A 273 -36.02 15.55 0.29
CA ILE A 273 -35.72 14.83 1.53
C ILE A 273 -34.23 14.95 1.86
N ALA A 274 -33.34 14.73 0.89
CA ALA A 274 -31.89 14.85 1.09
C ALA A 274 -31.48 16.28 1.49
N LEU A 275 -32.09 17.30 0.87
CA LEU A 275 -31.85 18.71 1.20
C LEU A 275 -32.31 19.06 2.63
N ALA A 276 -33.43 18.48 3.08
CA ALA A 276 -33.95 18.64 4.43
C ALA A 276 -33.09 17.91 5.48
N GLN A 277 -32.71 16.65 5.23
CA GLN A 277 -31.82 15.87 6.12
C GLN A 277 -30.46 16.55 6.33
N ASN A 278 -29.92 17.18 5.28
CA ASN A 278 -28.65 17.90 5.34
C ASN A 278 -28.77 19.34 5.89
N ASN A 279 -29.95 19.78 6.34
CA ASN A 279 -30.23 21.15 6.80
C ASN A 279 -29.79 22.23 5.79
N THR A 280 -29.90 21.94 4.48
CA THR A 280 -29.31 22.76 3.40
C THR A 280 -30.02 24.10 3.20
N TRP A 281 -31.25 24.22 3.70
CA TRP A 281 -32.10 25.40 3.61
C TRP A 281 -33.00 25.49 4.85
N THR A 282 -33.56 26.67 5.10
CA THR A 282 -34.51 26.91 6.18
C THR A 282 -35.77 27.54 5.59
N LEU A 283 -36.96 27.09 6.00
CA LEU A 283 -38.20 27.71 5.56
C LEU A 283 -38.35 29.09 6.22
N VAL A 284 -38.56 30.14 5.44
CA VAL A 284 -38.76 31.51 5.94
C VAL A 284 -40.08 32.05 5.40
N PRO A 285 -40.91 32.75 6.20
CA PRO A 285 -42.11 33.41 5.72
C PRO A 285 -41.80 34.42 4.61
N SER A 286 -42.67 34.48 3.59
CA SER A 286 -42.49 35.41 2.47
C SER A 286 -42.55 36.87 2.94
N ASN A 287 -41.49 37.63 2.69
CA ASN A 287 -41.43 39.07 2.95
C ASN A 287 -41.76 39.84 1.66
N PRO A 288 -42.83 40.68 1.61
CA PRO A 288 -43.23 41.42 0.41
C PRO A 288 -42.16 42.37 -0.17
N SER A 289 -41.11 42.70 0.60
CA SER A 289 -39.99 43.54 0.15
C SER A 289 -38.83 42.78 -0.50
N MET A 290 -38.90 41.46 -0.61
CA MET A 290 -37.83 40.61 -1.16
C MET A 290 -38.22 40.00 -2.51
N ASN A 291 -37.32 40.12 -3.50
CA ASN A 291 -37.50 39.47 -4.81
C ASN A 291 -37.18 37.97 -4.71
N VAL A 292 -38.20 37.12 -4.88
CA VAL A 292 -38.04 35.66 -4.95
C VAL A 292 -37.41 35.27 -6.29
N ILE A 293 -36.24 34.64 -6.25
CA ILE A 293 -35.57 34.10 -7.44
C ILE A 293 -36.02 32.65 -7.65
N GLY A 294 -36.81 32.40 -8.69
CA GLY A 294 -37.30 31.06 -9.05
C GLY A 294 -36.17 30.12 -9.48
N TYR A 295 -36.23 28.86 -9.03
CA TYR A 295 -35.17 27.87 -9.23
C TYR A 295 -35.65 26.68 -10.07
N LEU A 296 -35.19 26.61 -11.32
CA LEU A 296 -35.66 25.63 -12.32
C LEU A 296 -34.84 24.33 -12.38
N TRP A 297 -33.89 24.13 -11.46
CA TRP A 297 -32.89 23.05 -11.56
C TRP A 297 -33.48 21.66 -11.30
N ILE A 298 -34.70 21.63 -10.78
CA ILE A 298 -35.49 20.46 -10.41
C ILE A 298 -36.13 19.78 -11.65
N PHE A 299 -36.20 20.49 -12.79
CA PHE A 299 -36.91 20.05 -14.01
C PHE A 299 -35.98 19.82 -15.23
N LYS A 300 -34.69 19.50 -14.99
CA LYS A 300 -33.71 19.29 -16.07
C LYS A 300 -32.87 18.03 -15.89
N THR A 301 -32.63 17.35 -16.99
CA THR A 301 -31.80 16.15 -17.05
C THR A 301 -30.33 16.56 -17.06
N LYS A 302 -29.56 16.20 -16.02
CA LYS A 302 -28.12 16.51 -15.92
C LYS A 302 -27.30 15.68 -16.93
N LEU A 303 -27.20 16.15 -18.17
CA LEU A 303 -26.47 15.47 -19.27
C LEU A 303 -24.94 15.71 -19.29
N LYS A 304 -24.37 16.44 -18.32
CA LYS A 304 -22.91 16.68 -18.20
C LYS A 304 -22.43 16.60 -16.76
N SER A 305 -21.50 15.68 -16.50
CA SER A 305 -20.90 15.36 -15.19
C SER A 305 -19.80 16.33 -14.71
N ASN A 306 -19.87 17.61 -15.08
CA ASN A 306 -18.82 18.59 -14.76
C ASN A 306 -19.02 19.35 -13.42
N VAL A 307 -19.84 18.79 -12.52
CA VAL A 307 -19.66 18.78 -11.05
C VAL A 307 -20.34 17.50 -10.58
N GLY A 308 -19.62 16.63 -9.86
CA GLY A 308 -20.20 15.59 -9.00
C GLY A 308 -21.44 14.87 -9.53
N ILE A 309 -21.36 14.27 -10.72
CA ILE A 309 -22.12 13.03 -10.92
C ILE A 309 -21.29 11.97 -10.20
N THR A 310 -21.64 11.72 -8.94
CA THR A 310 -21.92 10.33 -8.59
C THR A 310 -22.84 9.84 -9.70
N CYS A 311 -22.32 8.99 -10.58
CA CYS A 311 -23.20 8.00 -11.17
C CYS A 311 -23.97 7.40 -9.99
N SER A 312 -25.25 7.04 -10.15
CA SER A 312 -25.77 6.06 -9.21
C SER A 312 -24.81 4.88 -9.32
N ALA A 313 -23.94 4.76 -8.32
CA ALA A 313 -22.84 3.83 -8.38
C ALA A 313 -23.54 2.49 -8.50
N THR A 314 -23.11 1.65 -9.44
CA THR A 314 -23.66 0.30 -9.53
C THR A 314 -23.60 -0.31 -8.14
N GLN A 315 -24.52 -1.19 -7.78
CA GLN A 315 -24.57 -1.71 -6.42
C GLN A 315 -23.19 -2.26 -6.00
N ASP A 316 -22.46 -2.85 -6.97
CA ASP A 316 -21.04 -3.21 -6.90
C ASP A 316 -20.10 -2.03 -6.54
N GLN A 317 -20.18 -0.89 -7.23
CA GLN A 317 -19.35 0.30 -6.97
C GLN A 317 -19.66 0.94 -5.61
N GLN A 318 -20.92 0.94 -5.15
CA GLN A 318 -21.25 1.38 -3.78
C GLN A 318 -20.62 0.44 -2.74
N VAL A 319 -20.72 -0.87 -2.97
CA VAL A 319 -20.13 -1.90 -2.12
C VAL A 319 -18.60 -1.87 -2.14
N LEU A 320 -17.97 -1.41 -3.21
CA LEU A 320 -16.53 -1.15 -3.29
C LEU A 320 -16.10 0.08 -2.48
N ASP A 321 -16.86 1.18 -2.59
CA ASP A 321 -16.54 2.43 -1.90
C ASP A 321 -16.70 2.32 -0.37
N LEU A 322 -17.49 1.37 0.14
CA LEU A 322 -17.57 1.04 1.57
C LEU A 322 -16.25 0.54 2.18
N ASP A 323 -15.43 -0.19 1.42
CA ASP A 323 -14.13 -0.68 1.91
C ASP A 323 -13.00 0.35 1.67
N ARG A 324 -13.28 1.49 1.03
CA ARG A 324 -12.26 2.43 0.56
C ARG A 324 -11.62 3.24 1.68
N ILE A 325 -10.36 2.93 2.00
CA ILE A 325 -9.57 3.69 2.98
C ILE A 325 -9.28 5.08 2.42
N SER A 326 -9.88 6.12 3.02
CA SER A 326 -9.65 7.50 2.60
C SER A 326 -8.24 8.00 2.94
N VAL A 327 -7.79 7.77 4.17
CA VAL A 327 -6.43 8.05 4.65
C VAL A 327 -6.19 7.30 5.97
N LEU A 328 -4.99 6.74 6.15
CA LEU A 328 -4.59 6.13 7.42
C LEU A 328 -3.99 7.18 8.38
N PRO A 329 -4.11 7.02 9.71
CA PRO A 329 -3.52 7.93 10.69
C PRO A 329 -2.00 8.13 10.52
N GLY A 330 -1.58 9.36 10.23
CA GLY A 330 -0.17 9.68 10.00
C GLY A 330 0.37 9.15 8.66
N GLN A 331 -0.49 8.84 7.70
CA GLN A 331 -0.10 8.44 6.34
C GLN A 331 0.45 9.63 5.52
N PRO A 332 1.55 9.46 4.78
CA PRO A 332 2.00 10.45 3.81
C PRO A 332 1.07 10.53 2.58
N PRO A 333 1.04 11.64 1.84
CA PRO A 333 0.24 11.77 0.63
C PRO A 333 0.59 10.72 -0.44
N VAL A 334 -0.42 10.03 -0.97
CA VAL A 334 -0.29 9.02 -2.03
C VAL A 334 -1.23 9.31 -3.21
N ARG A 335 -1.07 8.56 -4.31
CA ARG A 335 -1.88 8.68 -5.53
C ARG A 335 -2.57 7.38 -5.98
N PHE A 336 -2.38 6.29 -5.25
CA PHE A 336 -3.09 5.03 -5.44
C PHE A 336 -4.29 4.95 -4.49
N SER A 337 -5.32 4.19 -4.85
CA SER A 337 -6.39 3.85 -3.91
C SER A 337 -5.98 2.66 -3.06
N GLN A 338 -6.66 2.50 -1.93
CA GLN A 338 -6.47 1.39 -1.01
C GLN A 338 -7.82 1.05 -0.39
N PHE A 339 -8.05 -0.24 -0.16
CA PHE A 339 -9.33 -0.77 0.31
C PHE A 339 -9.07 -1.85 1.34
N SER A 340 -9.84 -1.87 2.41
CA SER A 340 -9.77 -2.93 3.42
C SER A 340 -11.14 -3.15 4.06
N GLY A 341 -11.33 -4.38 4.51
CA GLY A 341 -12.59 -4.87 5.02
C GLY A 341 -12.57 -6.39 5.09
N TYR A 342 -13.77 -6.97 5.15
CA TYR A 342 -13.95 -8.39 5.40
C TYR A 342 -14.60 -9.11 4.22
N VAL A 343 -14.25 -10.39 4.07
CA VAL A 343 -14.99 -11.34 3.24
C VAL A 343 -15.32 -12.56 4.10
N THR A 344 -16.61 -12.80 4.33
CA THR A 344 -17.10 -14.00 5.01
C THR A 344 -16.79 -15.24 4.16
N VAL A 345 -16.08 -16.21 4.73
CA VAL A 345 -15.70 -17.48 4.09
C VAL A 345 -16.57 -18.65 4.58
N ASN A 346 -17.12 -18.56 5.80
CA ASN A 346 -18.11 -19.49 6.32
C ASN A 346 -19.18 -18.72 7.11
N GLU A 347 -20.41 -18.69 6.60
CA GLU A 347 -21.52 -17.95 7.22
C GLU A 347 -22.02 -18.61 8.51
N THR A 348 -22.11 -19.94 8.54
CA THR A 348 -22.56 -20.71 9.71
C THR A 348 -21.66 -20.51 10.94
N HIS A 349 -20.35 -20.40 10.73
CA HIS A 349 -19.37 -20.14 11.80
C HIS A 349 -19.12 -18.64 12.03
N GLY A 350 -19.73 -17.76 11.22
CA GLY A 350 -19.40 -16.33 11.21
C GLY A 350 -17.93 -16.04 10.91
N ARG A 351 -17.26 -16.91 10.12
CA ARG A 351 -15.83 -16.83 9.83
C ARG A 351 -15.57 -15.88 8.67
N ALA A 352 -14.77 -14.85 8.91
CA ALA A 352 -14.45 -13.82 7.94
C ALA A 352 -12.95 -13.49 7.94
N LEU A 353 -12.38 -13.38 6.74
CA LEU A 353 -10.99 -12.98 6.56
C LEU A 353 -10.90 -11.49 6.22
N PHE A 354 -10.00 -10.80 6.90
CA PHE A 354 -9.65 -9.40 6.68
C PHE A 354 -8.60 -9.28 5.58
N TYR A 355 -8.74 -8.26 4.75
CA TYR A 355 -7.80 -7.98 3.67
C TYR A 355 -7.44 -6.50 3.59
N TRP A 356 -6.30 -6.21 2.98
CA TRP A 356 -5.90 -4.86 2.57
C TRP A 356 -5.38 -4.88 1.13
N LEU A 357 -6.13 -4.29 0.22
CA LEU A 357 -5.71 -4.00 -1.15
C LEU A 357 -4.98 -2.64 -1.17
N THR A 358 -3.78 -2.61 -1.75
CA THR A 358 -3.09 -1.37 -2.16
C THR A 358 -2.91 -1.39 -3.68
N GLU A 359 -3.55 -0.45 -4.37
CA GLU A 359 -3.47 -0.39 -5.84
C GLU A 359 -2.06 0.02 -6.30
N ALA A 360 -1.76 -0.30 -7.56
CA ALA A 360 -0.50 0.09 -8.16
C ALA A 360 -0.37 1.61 -8.23
N SER A 361 0.78 2.14 -7.78
CA SER A 361 1.11 3.57 -7.75
C SER A 361 1.07 4.27 -9.11
N THR A 362 1.12 3.51 -10.22
CA THR A 362 0.85 4.00 -11.57
C THR A 362 0.10 2.95 -12.39
N HIS A 363 -0.90 3.37 -13.16
CA HIS A 363 -1.68 2.53 -14.06
C HIS A 363 -2.22 1.22 -13.44
N PRO A 364 -2.93 1.26 -12.28
CA PRO A 364 -3.48 0.07 -11.64
C PRO A 364 -4.40 -0.73 -12.57
N GLU A 365 -5.05 -0.06 -13.52
CA GLU A 365 -5.89 -0.66 -14.56
C GLU A 365 -5.10 -1.49 -15.60
N LYS A 366 -3.77 -1.49 -15.55
CA LYS A 366 -2.87 -2.28 -16.43
C LYS A 366 -1.98 -3.25 -15.67
N LYS A 367 -1.67 -3.00 -14.38
CA LYS A 367 -0.79 -3.85 -13.57
C LYS A 367 -1.50 -5.11 -13.05
N PRO A 368 -0.80 -6.26 -12.86
CA PRO A 368 -1.37 -7.51 -12.35
C PRO A 368 -1.96 -7.36 -10.94
N LEU A 369 -2.72 -8.37 -10.49
CA LEU A 369 -3.11 -8.55 -9.09
C LEU A 369 -2.16 -9.58 -8.47
N VAL A 370 -1.62 -9.26 -7.30
CA VAL A 370 -0.73 -10.16 -6.56
C VAL A 370 -1.24 -10.29 -5.13
N LEU A 371 -1.63 -11.51 -4.76
CA LEU A 371 -1.95 -11.87 -3.38
C LEU A 371 -0.65 -12.08 -2.60
N TRP A 372 -0.56 -11.58 -1.37
CA TRP A 372 0.54 -11.84 -0.45
C TRP A 372 0.04 -12.52 0.83
N LEU A 373 0.74 -13.59 1.23
CA LEU A 373 0.50 -14.39 2.42
C LEU A 373 1.81 -14.52 3.23
N ASN A 374 1.89 -13.99 4.45
CA ASN A 374 2.96 -14.42 5.37
C ASN A 374 2.64 -15.81 5.96
N GLY A 375 3.63 -16.41 6.62
CA GLY A 375 3.56 -17.77 7.15
C GLY A 375 3.15 -17.86 8.62
N GLY A 376 4.10 -18.29 9.46
CA GLY A 376 3.90 -18.65 10.86
C GLY A 376 4.00 -20.17 11.07
N PRO A 377 2.90 -20.94 11.09
CA PRO A 377 1.53 -20.57 10.72
C PRO A 377 0.88 -19.58 11.70
N GLY A 378 -0.04 -18.76 11.19
CA GLY A 378 -0.83 -17.82 12.00
C GLY A 378 -0.28 -16.39 12.09
N CYS A 379 0.62 -15.97 11.20
CA CYS A 379 1.18 -14.61 11.19
C CYS A 379 0.53 -13.68 10.15
N SER A 380 0.44 -12.39 10.49
CA SER A 380 -0.31 -11.40 9.72
C SER A 380 0.43 -10.94 8.46
N SER A 381 -0.26 -11.02 7.33
CA SER A 381 0.16 -10.42 6.05
C SER A 381 0.19 -8.89 6.06
N ILE A 382 -0.38 -8.26 7.09
CA ILE A 382 -0.43 -6.81 7.28
C ILE A 382 0.70 -6.33 8.21
N ALA A 383 1.11 -7.15 9.17
CA ALA A 383 2.34 -6.96 9.94
C ALA A 383 3.55 -6.96 8.98
N TYR A 384 4.08 -8.14 8.67
CA TYR A 384 5.32 -8.33 7.93
C TYR A 384 5.17 -7.85 6.47
N GLY A 385 4.32 -8.51 5.68
CA GLY A 385 4.14 -8.26 4.25
C GLY A 385 3.86 -6.80 3.88
N ALA A 386 2.85 -6.19 4.52
CA ALA A 386 2.46 -4.83 4.19
C ALA A 386 3.33 -3.75 4.85
N SER A 387 3.80 -3.96 6.09
CA SER A 387 4.42 -2.90 6.91
C SER A 387 5.94 -3.00 7.04
N GLU A 388 6.54 -4.17 6.79
CA GLU A 388 7.96 -4.45 6.99
C GLU A 388 8.65 -4.82 5.67
N GLU A 389 7.92 -5.44 4.76
CA GLU A 389 8.44 -6.05 3.53
C GLU A 389 8.02 -5.32 2.23
N ILE A 390 6.94 -5.73 1.57
CA ILE A 390 6.66 -5.38 0.18
C ILE A 390 5.67 -4.21 0.01
N GLY A 391 4.89 -3.90 1.04
CA GLY A 391 3.85 -2.88 0.99
C GLY A 391 4.36 -1.43 0.85
N PRO A 392 3.45 -0.48 0.56
CA PRO A 392 3.80 0.90 0.24
C PRO A 392 4.26 1.75 1.43
N PHE A 393 3.98 1.28 2.64
CA PHE A 393 4.25 2.01 3.87
C PHE A 393 5.25 1.27 4.77
N ARG A 394 5.85 2.02 5.68
CA ARG A 394 6.62 1.57 6.83
C ARG A 394 6.13 2.31 8.06
N ILE A 395 6.16 1.65 9.20
CA ILE A 395 5.69 2.21 10.46
C ILE A 395 6.88 2.87 11.19
N ASN A 396 6.65 4.06 11.74
CA ASN A 396 7.64 4.76 12.56
C ASN A 396 7.83 4.02 13.90
N LYS A 397 9.04 4.04 14.48
CA LYS A 397 9.43 3.41 15.76
C LYS A 397 8.51 3.69 16.97
N THR A 398 7.67 4.70 16.87
CA THR A 398 6.69 5.11 17.89
C THR A 398 5.30 4.50 17.70
N GLY A 399 5.03 3.80 16.59
CA GLY A 399 3.67 3.39 16.20
C GLY A 399 2.73 4.56 15.87
N SER A 400 3.24 5.79 15.73
CA SER A 400 2.42 7.00 15.62
C SER A 400 2.11 7.43 14.17
N SER A 401 2.94 7.04 13.20
CA SER A 401 2.91 7.56 11.82
C SER A 401 3.53 6.58 10.82
N LEU A 402 3.25 6.80 9.54
CA LEU A 402 3.77 6.01 8.43
C LEU A 402 4.77 6.82 7.59
N PHE A 403 5.66 6.13 6.87
CA PHE A 403 6.50 6.70 5.81
C PHE A 403 6.52 5.80 4.58
N LEU A 404 6.89 6.34 3.41
CA LEU A 404 6.83 5.60 2.14
C LEU A 404 7.99 4.61 1.98
N ASN A 405 7.66 3.37 1.62
CA ASN A 405 8.64 2.38 1.18
C ASN A 405 9.13 2.71 -0.24
N LYS A 406 10.42 3.07 -0.38
CA LYS A 406 11.05 3.38 -1.67
C LYS A 406 11.05 2.18 -2.63
N TYR A 407 10.95 0.95 -2.15
CA TYR A 407 11.06 -0.28 -2.95
C TYR A 407 9.78 -1.13 -2.95
N SER A 408 8.63 -0.53 -2.59
CA SER A 408 7.35 -1.24 -2.58
C SER A 408 7.03 -1.91 -3.92
N TRP A 409 6.49 -3.13 -3.81
CA TRP A 409 6.02 -3.92 -4.94
C TRP A 409 4.76 -3.34 -5.58
N ASN A 410 4.04 -2.41 -4.93
CA ASN A 410 2.93 -1.68 -5.53
C ASN A 410 3.37 -0.67 -6.62
N LYS A 411 4.65 -0.65 -6.97
CA LYS A 411 5.14 -0.05 -8.21
C LYS A 411 4.85 -0.90 -9.44
N GLU A 412 4.71 -2.21 -9.25
CA GLU A 412 4.61 -3.18 -10.35
C GLU A 412 3.31 -4.00 -10.36
N ALA A 413 2.61 -4.08 -9.23
CA ALA A 413 1.35 -4.81 -9.08
C ALA A 413 0.34 -4.03 -8.24
N ASN A 414 -0.92 -4.45 -8.29
CA ASN A 414 -1.91 -4.20 -7.23
C ASN A 414 -1.69 -5.30 -6.18
N LEU A 415 -1.37 -4.93 -4.94
CA LEU A 415 -1.04 -5.88 -3.87
C LEU A 415 -2.25 -6.11 -2.97
N LEU A 416 -2.65 -7.36 -2.80
CA LEU A 416 -3.71 -7.80 -1.91
C LEU A 416 -3.08 -8.57 -0.75
N PHE A 417 -3.03 -7.96 0.43
CA PHE A 417 -2.63 -8.62 1.67
C PHE A 417 -3.84 -9.29 2.30
N LEU A 418 -3.71 -10.57 2.67
CA LEU A 418 -4.79 -11.35 3.29
C LEU A 418 -4.33 -11.89 4.65
N GLU A 419 -4.99 -11.51 5.73
CA GLU A 419 -4.76 -12.14 7.04
C GLU A 419 -5.50 -13.47 7.08
N SER A 420 -4.77 -14.58 7.13
CA SER A 420 -5.34 -15.93 7.01
C SER A 420 -4.52 -16.93 7.83
N PRO A 421 -5.16 -17.90 8.51
CA PRO A 421 -6.60 -18.13 8.58
C PRO A 421 -7.32 -17.17 9.56
N ALA A 422 -8.58 -17.44 9.88
CA ALA A 422 -9.30 -16.74 10.93
C ALA A 422 -8.64 -16.96 12.30
N GLY A 423 -8.49 -15.87 13.07
CA GLY A 423 -7.66 -15.80 14.27
C GLY A 423 -6.31 -15.10 14.05
N VAL A 424 -5.96 -14.76 12.80
CA VAL A 424 -4.78 -13.95 12.46
C VAL A 424 -5.16 -12.48 12.36
N GLY A 425 -4.49 -11.63 13.15
CA GLY A 425 -4.65 -10.18 13.08
C GLY A 425 -6.10 -9.74 13.29
N PHE A 426 -6.74 -9.17 12.26
CA PHE A 426 -8.14 -8.75 12.29
C PHE A 426 -9.12 -9.81 11.77
N SER A 427 -8.66 -10.92 11.18
CA SER A 427 -9.51 -12.03 10.72
C SER A 427 -10.07 -12.82 11.89
N TYR A 428 -11.37 -13.14 11.88
CA TYR A 428 -12.04 -13.73 13.05
C TYR A 428 -13.04 -14.85 12.68
N SER A 429 -13.49 -15.57 13.69
CA SER A 429 -14.64 -16.48 13.63
C SER A 429 -15.52 -16.26 14.86
N ASN A 430 -16.85 -16.36 14.69
CA ASN A 430 -17.79 -16.33 15.81
C ASN A 430 -17.84 -17.69 16.54
N THR A 431 -17.35 -18.75 15.89
CA THR A 431 -17.21 -20.10 16.48
C THR A 431 -15.81 -20.27 17.04
N SER A 432 -15.65 -20.17 18.37
CA SER A 432 -14.35 -20.19 19.04
C SER A 432 -13.53 -21.48 18.79
N SER A 433 -14.19 -22.62 18.59
CA SER A 433 -13.50 -23.88 18.27
C SER A 433 -12.75 -23.85 16.94
N ASP A 434 -13.04 -22.91 16.04
CA ASP A 434 -12.25 -22.73 14.82
C ASP A 434 -10.78 -22.41 15.16
N LEU A 435 -10.51 -21.65 16.22
CA LEU A 435 -9.14 -21.27 16.59
C LEU A 435 -8.26 -22.46 17.03
N PHE A 436 -8.88 -23.60 17.37
CA PHE A 436 -8.22 -24.80 17.87
C PHE A 436 -8.25 -25.97 16.87
N ASP A 437 -8.74 -25.72 15.64
CA ASP A 437 -8.95 -26.74 14.60
C ASP A 437 -8.52 -26.24 13.20
N SER A 438 -7.68 -25.20 13.16
CA SER A 438 -7.08 -24.66 11.91
C SER A 438 -5.96 -25.56 11.41
N GLY A 439 -5.86 -25.71 10.09
CA GLY A 439 -4.79 -26.46 9.42
C GLY A 439 -4.71 -26.11 7.94
N ASP A 440 -3.76 -26.70 7.23
CA ASP A 440 -3.47 -26.48 5.81
C ASP A 440 -4.74 -26.57 4.93
N GLU A 441 -5.46 -27.69 4.99
CA GLU A 441 -6.58 -27.97 4.07
C GLU A 441 -7.72 -26.95 4.25
N ARG A 442 -8.05 -26.60 5.50
CA ARG A 442 -9.10 -25.60 5.78
C ARG A 442 -8.66 -24.20 5.38
N THR A 443 -7.39 -23.85 5.61
CA THR A 443 -6.82 -22.55 5.25
C THR A 443 -6.82 -22.34 3.74
N ALA A 444 -6.40 -23.34 2.97
CA ALA A 444 -6.44 -23.30 1.51
C ALA A 444 -7.88 -23.24 0.95
N GLN A 445 -8.83 -23.93 1.59
CA GLN A 445 -10.24 -23.90 1.20
C GLN A 445 -10.91 -22.55 1.49
N ASP A 446 -10.71 -21.99 2.68
CA ASP A 446 -11.22 -20.66 3.05
C ASP A 446 -10.61 -19.57 2.16
N ALA A 447 -9.32 -19.66 1.84
CA ALA A 447 -8.64 -18.73 0.93
C ALA A 447 -9.16 -18.82 -0.52
N LEU A 448 -9.55 -20.01 -1.01
CA LEU A 448 -10.25 -20.13 -2.29
C LEU A 448 -11.63 -19.42 -2.26
N VAL A 449 -12.42 -19.65 -1.20
CA VAL A 449 -13.73 -19.00 -1.04
C VAL A 449 -13.58 -17.48 -0.94
N PHE A 450 -12.57 -17.01 -0.19
CA PHE A 450 -12.18 -15.61 -0.14
C PHE A 450 -11.92 -15.06 -1.54
N MET A 451 -11.04 -15.68 -2.33
CA MET A 451 -10.68 -15.18 -3.66
C MET A 451 -11.88 -15.13 -4.63
N ILE A 452 -12.77 -16.13 -4.59
CA ILE A 452 -13.98 -16.15 -5.42
C ILE A 452 -14.93 -15.00 -5.04
N ARG A 453 -15.21 -14.83 -3.74
CA ARG A 453 -16.10 -13.78 -3.22
C ARG A 453 -15.49 -12.38 -3.41
N TRP A 454 -14.19 -12.24 -3.18
CA TRP A 454 -13.45 -10.98 -3.33
C TRP A 454 -13.38 -10.52 -4.79
N ILE A 455 -13.04 -11.41 -5.75
CA ILE A 455 -13.03 -11.07 -7.19
C ILE A 455 -14.46 -10.75 -7.69
N SER A 456 -15.49 -11.36 -7.10
CA SER A 456 -16.89 -11.01 -7.40
C SER A 456 -17.23 -9.60 -6.91
N ARG A 457 -16.71 -9.18 -5.74
CA ARG A 457 -16.85 -7.83 -5.17
C ARG A 457 -16.01 -6.78 -5.92
N PHE A 458 -14.84 -7.17 -6.43
CA PHE A 458 -13.92 -6.33 -7.20
C PHE A 458 -13.81 -6.80 -8.67
N PRO A 459 -14.89 -6.68 -9.49
CA PRO A 459 -14.96 -7.24 -10.83
C PRO A 459 -13.90 -6.70 -11.81
N GLN A 460 -13.30 -5.53 -11.53
CA GLN A 460 -12.19 -4.97 -12.30
C GLN A 460 -10.90 -5.84 -12.28
N TYR A 461 -10.80 -6.81 -11.37
CA TYR A 461 -9.70 -7.77 -11.30
C TYR A 461 -10.03 -9.13 -11.93
N LYS A 462 -11.27 -9.41 -12.33
CA LYS A 462 -11.71 -10.74 -12.81
C LYS A 462 -10.92 -11.29 -14.00
N HIS A 463 -10.48 -10.41 -14.90
CA HIS A 463 -9.68 -10.77 -16.07
C HIS A 463 -8.20 -10.40 -15.92
N ARG A 464 -7.77 -10.01 -14.72
CA ARG A 464 -6.40 -9.61 -14.44
C ARG A 464 -5.48 -10.82 -14.37
N ASP A 465 -4.25 -10.70 -14.85
CA ASP A 465 -3.20 -11.66 -14.52
C ASP A 465 -3.03 -11.70 -13.00
N PHE A 466 -3.31 -12.86 -12.42
CA PHE A 466 -3.26 -13.10 -10.98
C PHE A 466 -2.05 -13.96 -10.63
N TYR A 467 -1.28 -13.51 -9.64
CA TYR A 467 -0.21 -14.28 -9.05
C TYR A 467 -0.43 -14.39 -7.54
N ILE A 468 0.04 -15.48 -6.95
CA ILE A 468 0.08 -15.65 -5.50
C ILE A 468 1.54 -15.50 -5.06
N SER A 469 1.76 -14.89 -3.91
CA SER A 469 3.07 -14.74 -3.31
C SER A 469 3.00 -14.85 -1.81
N GLY A 470 4.16 -15.08 -1.18
CA GLY A 470 4.27 -15.20 0.26
C GLY A 470 5.67 -15.62 0.69
N GLU A 471 5.82 -15.94 1.96
CA GLU A 471 7.08 -16.43 2.52
C GLU A 471 6.89 -17.47 3.63
N SER A 472 7.97 -18.12 4.05
CA SER A 472 7.99 -18.98 5.23
C SER A 472 7.04 -20.18 5.10
N TYR A 473 6.19 -20.42 6.10
CA TYR A 473 5.10 -21.41 6.05
C TYR A 473 4.09 -21.17 4.91
N ALA A 474 4.06 -19.98 4.28
CA ALA A 474 3.29 -19.79 3.05
C ALA A 474 3.84 -20.63 1.86
N GLY A 475 5.01 -21.27 2.00
CA GLY A 475 5.44 -22.38 1.15
C GLY A 475 4.47 -23.57 1.11
N HIS A 476 3.57 -23.69 2.09
CA HIS A 476 2.38 -24.54 2.04
C HIS A 476 1.19 -23.79 1.46
N TYR A 477 0.81 -22.66 2.07
CA TYR A 477 -0.41 -21.91 1.72
C TYR A 477 -0.49 -21.53 0.23
N VAL A 478 0.61 -21.07 -0.35
CA VAL A 478 0.68 -20.58 -1.73
C VAL A 478 0.44 -21.69 -2.75
N PRO A 479 1.21 -22.82 -2.77
CA PRO A 479 0.93 -23.92 -3.69
C PRO A 479 -0.40 -24.64 -3.39
N GLN A 480 -0.85 -24.73 -2.14
CA GLN A 480 -2.16 -25.32 -1.81
C GLN A 480 -3.31 -24.46 -2.38
N LEU A 481 -3.28 -23.14 -2.18
CA LEU A 481 -4.25 -22.23 -2.79
C LEU A 481 -4.16 -22.23 -4.33
N ALA A 482 -2.96 -22.26 -4.89
CA ALA A 482 -2.76 -22.37 -6.34
C ALA A 482 -3.40 -23.66 -6.90
N LYS A 483 -3.27 -24.79 -6.19
CA LYS A 483 -3.92 -26.05 -6.54
C LYS A 483 -5.45 -25.96 -6.44
N LYS A 484 -5.98 -25.44 -5.33
CA LYS A 484 -7.43 -25.22 -5.15
C LYS A 484 -8.04 -24.36 -6.26
N ILE A 485 -7.34 -23.29 -6.68
CA ILE A 485 -7.75 -22.42 -7.80
C ILE A 485 -7.64 -23.14 -9.14
N TYR A 486 -6.57 -23.91 -9.38
CA TYR A 486 -6.39 -24.70 -10.60
C TYR A 486 -7.50 -25.75 -10.76
N ASP A 487 -7.78 -26.54 -9.71
CA ASP A 487 -8.84 -27.54 -9.71
C ASP A 487 -10.23 -26.90 -9.92
N TYR A 488 -10.51 -25.78 -9.24
CA TYR A 488 -11.75 -25.00 -9.42
C TYR A 488 -11.92 -24.49 -10.86
N ASN A 489 -10.87 -23.92 -11.45
CA ASN A 489 -10.90 -23.45 -12.84
C ASN A 489 -11.07 -24.61 -13.83
N LYS A 490 -10.41 -25.75 -13.59
CA LYS A 490 -10.46 -26.95 -14.44
C LYS A 490 -11.85 -27.61 -14.43
N ALA A 491 -12.59 -27.48 -13.33
CA ALA A 491 -13.99 -27.92 -13.24
C ALA A 491 -14.99 -27.01 -13.99
N SER A 492 -14.55 -25.85 -14.51
CA SER A 492 -15.38 -24.88 -15.22
C SER A 492 -15.01 -24.77 -16.70
N SER A 493 -16.00 -24.65 -17.58
CA SER A 493 -15.78 -24.32 -19.00
C SER A 493 -15.35 -22.86 -19.22
N LYS A 494 -15.40 -22.02 -18.17
CA LYS A 494 -14.94 -20.64 -18.15
C LYS A 494 -14.15 -20.39 -16.86
N PRO A 495 -12.80 -20.42 -16.90
CA PRO A 495 -11.97 -20.13 -15.74
C PRO A 495 -12.34 -18.77 -15.13
N PHE A 496 -12.51 -18.73 -13.81
CA PHE A 496 -12.95 -17.53 -13.09
C PHE A 496 -11.77 -16.68 -12.63
N ILE A 497 -10.65 -17.32 -12.27
CA ILE A 497 -9.44 -16.67 -11.76
C ILE A 497 -8.31 -16.92 -12.77
N ASN A 498 -7.78 -15.86 -13.37
CA ASN A 498 -6.70 -15.95 -14.36
C ASN A 498 -5.32 -16.09 -13.67
N LEU A 499 -5.13 -17.18 -12.93
CA LEU A 499 -3.89 -17.55 -12.25
C LEU A 499 -2.78 -17.82 -13.27
N LYS A 500 -1.65 -17.12 -13.14
CA LYS A 500 -0.47 -17.23 -14.02
C LYS A 500 0.72 -17.96 -13.39
N GLY A 501 0.79 -17.97 -12.07
CA GLY A 501 1.94 -18.48 -11.36
C GLY A 501 2.00 -18.02 -9.91
N PHE A 502 3.07 -18.40 -9.24
CA PHE A 502 3.32 -17.97 -7.88
C PHE A 502 4.82 -17.85 -7.56
N ILE A 503 5.13 -17.10 -6.51
CA ILE A 503 6.50 -16.88 -6.04
C ILE A 503 6.57 -16.92 -4.50
N VAL A 504 7.46 -17.75 -3.94
CA VAL A 504 7.58 -17.89 -2.47
C VAL A 504 9.00 -17.63 -2.00
N GLY A 505 9.13 -16.82 -0.94
CA GLY A 505 10.38 -16.57 -0.21
C GLY A 505 10.61 -17.56 0.92
N ASN A 506 11.84 -18.02 1.11
CA ASN A 506 12.29 -18.82 2.25
C ASN A 506 11.27 -19.92 2.63
N ALA A 507 10.88 -20.69 1.60
CA ALA A 507 9.64 -21.45 1.60
C ALA A 507 9.78 -22.82 2.29
N VAL A 508 8.99 -23.05 3.35
CA VAL A 508 8.79 -24.41 3.90
C VAL A 508 8.13 -25.26 2.81
N THR A 509 8.73 -26.40 2.48
CA THR A 509 8.38 -27.16 1.26
C THR A 509 8.34 -28.67 1.49
N ASP A 510 9.21 -29.22 2.35
CA ASP A 510 9.30 -30.66 2.63
C ASP A 510 9.95 -30.89 4.00
N SER A 511 9.20 -31.44 4.96
CA SER A 511 9.64 -31.51 6.35
C SER A 511 10.96 -32.28 6.55
N TYR A 512 11.27 -33.26 5.69
CA TYR A 512 12.54 -34.00 5.76
C TYR A 512 13.71 -33.14 5.28
N TYR A 513 13.58 -32.55 4.09
CA TYR A 513 14.66 -31.74 3.49
C TYR A 513 14.85 -30.41 4.19
N ASP A 514 13.78 -29.83 4.71
CA ASP A 514 13.84 -28.59 5.48
C ASP A 514 14.58 -28.84 6.80
N SER A 515 14.21 -29.88 7.56
CA SER A 515 14.89 -30.22 8.83
C SER A 515 16.40 -30.50 8.65
N ILE A 516 16.77 -31.36 7.71
CA ILE A 516 18.19 -31.71 7.50
C ILE A 516 18.97 -30.56 6.84
N GLY A 517 18.31 -29.74 6.01
CA GLY A 517 18.87 -28.53 5.43
C GLY A 517 19.17 -27.47 6.47
N THR A 518 18.27 -27.26 7.42
CA THR A 518 18.42 -26.35 8.56
C THR A 518 19.60 -26.76 9.46
N VAL A 519 19.67 -28.03 9.86
CA VAL A 519 20.80 -28.55 10.66
C VAL A 519 22.14 -28.44 9.91
N ALA A 520 22.15 -28.66 8.60
CA ALA A 520 23.35 -28.46 7.77
C ALA A 520 23.75 -26.98 7.61
N PHE A 521 22.78 -26.05 7.61
CA PHE A 521 23.05 -24.61 7.61
C PHE A 521 23.74 -24.17 8.90
N TRP A 522 23.18 -24.54 10.05
CA TRP A 522 23.73 -24.22 11.37
C TRP A 522 25.19 -24.66 11.50
N TRP A 523 25.50 -25.88 11.07
CA TRP A 523 26.87 -26.41 11.08
C TRP A 523 27.80 -25.64 10.12
N SER A 524 27.39 -25.48 8.85
CA SER A 524 28.21 -24.81 7.84
C SER A 524 28.45 -23.31 8.13
N HIS A 525 27.60 -22.68 8.95
CA HIS A 525 27.75 -21.29 9.39
C HIS A 525 28.35 -21.16 10.80
N SER A 526 28.89 -22.25 11.36
CA SER A 526 29.55 -22.28 12.69
C SER A 526 28.65 -21.89 13.87
N MET A 527 27.33 -22.07 13.74
CA MET A 527 26.36 -21.88 14.85
C MET A 527 26.32 -23.08 15.80
N ILE A 528 26.74 -24.26 15.34
CA ILE A 528 26.79 -25.50 16.14
C ILE A 528 28.12 -26.23 15.95
N SER A 529 28.52 -27.01 16.96
CA SER A 529 29.73 -27.82 16.89
C SER A 529 29.57 -29.08 16.01
N ASP A 530 30.70 -29.62 15.53
CA ASP A 530 30.73 -30.93 14.83
C ASP A 530 30.04 -32.04 15.65
N ARG A 531 30.17 -31.96 16.99
CA ARG A 531 29.57 -32.91 17.92
C ARG A 531 28.05 -32.80 17.92
N SER A 532 27.52 -31.58 18.06
CA SER A 532 26.07 -31.32 18.01
C SER A 532 25.48 -31.69 16.66
N TYR A 533 26.16 -31.35 15.56
CA TYR A 533 25.78 -31.74 14.20
C TYR A 533 25.66 -33.27 14.05
N GLN A 534 26.70 -34.03 14.43
CA GLN A 534 26.68 -35.49 14.38
C GLN A 534 25.66 -36.12 15.34
N SER A 535 25.48 -35.53 16.53
CA SER A 535 24.49 -35.99 17.52
C SER A 535 23.07 -35.81 16.98
N ILE A 536 22.74 -34.67 16.40
CA ILE A 536 21.44 -34.40 15.79
C ILE A 536 21.21 -35.35 14.61
N LEU A 537 22.16 -35.48 13.67
CA LEU A 537 22.02 -36.39 12.51
C LEU A 537 21.88 -37.88 12.88
N SER A 538 22.39 -38.31 14.04
CA SER A 538 22.30 -39.71 14.48
C SER A 538 21.10 -40.01 15.36
N LEU A 539 20.62 -39.05 16.15
CA LEU A 539 19.47 -39.21 17.05
C LEU A 539 18.14 -38.84 16.40
N CYS A 540 18.12 -37.94 15.41
CA CYS A 540 16.90 -37.44 14.78
C CYS A 540 16.54 -38.23 13.51
N ASN A 541 15.31 -38.78 13.50
CA ASN A 541 14.71 -39.34 12.29
C ASN A 541 13.80 -38.30 11.61
N PHE A 542 14.38 -37.49 10.71
CA PHE A 542 13.68 -36.42 9.99
C PHE A 542 12.52 -36.88 9.07
N LYS A 543 12.27 -38.20 8.94
CA LYS A 543 11.10 -38.73 8.23
C LYS A 543 9.83 -38.77 9.10
N LEU A 544 9.94 -38.46 10.38
CA LEU A 544 8.83 -38.40 11.33
C LEU A 544 8.46 -36.95 11.60
N THR A 545 7.17 -36.69 11.79
CA THR A 545 6.67 -35.37 12.23
C THR A 545 6.94 -35.10 13.71
N ASN A 546 7.01 -36.16 14.52
CA ASN A 546 7.32 -36.10 15.95
C ASN A 546 8.69 -36.74 16.21
N PHE A 547 9.60 -35.99 16.82
CA PHE A 547 10.93 -36.46 17.19
C PHE A 547 10.96 -37.12 18.58
N SER A 548 11.96 -37.98 18.80
CA SER A 548 12.22 -38.59 20.12
C SER A 548 12.71 -37.53 21.12
N SER A 549 12.56 -37.81 22.42
CA SER A 549 13.18 -37.00 23.48
C SER A 549 14.67 -36.78 23.23
N SER A 550 15.42 -37.85 22.91
CA SER A 550 16.86 -37.76 22.60
C SER A 550 17.21 -36.84 21.43
N CYS A 551 16.36 -36.74 20.41
CA CYS A 551 16.53 -35.79 19.31
C CYS A 551 16.20 -34.36 19.76
N ASN A 552 15.09 -34.17 20.48
CA ASN A 552 14.70 -32.88 21.04
C ASN A 552 15.74 -32.33 22.02
N ASP A 553 16.35 -33.20 22.84
CA ASP A 553 17.44 -32.85 23.76
C ASP A 553 18.70 -32.40 22.99
N ALA A 554 19.03 -33.07 21.87
CA ALA A 554 20.18 -32.70 21.04
C ALA A 554 19.98 -31.38 20.26
N ILE A 555 18.79 -31.18 19.70
CA ILE A 555 18.40 -29.90 19.07
C ILE A 555 18.33 -28.79 20.12
N GLY A 556 17.73 -29.08 21.28
CA GLY A 556 17.63 -28.16 22.42
C GLY A 556 18.99 -27.79 22.98
N TYR A 557 19.97 -28.69 23.01
CA TYR A 557 21.34 -28.36 23.39
C TYR A 557 21.96 -27.36 22.41
N ALA A 558 21.89 -27.64 21.10
CA ALA A 558 22.41 -26.73 20.07
C ALA A 558 21.82 -25.32 20.18
N ILE A 559 20.48 -25.20 20.21
CA ILE A 559 19.78 -23.91 20.29
C ILE A 559 20.12 -23.18 21.59
N ASN A 560 20.00 -23.85 22.75
CA ASN A 560 20.10 -23.18 24.05
C ASN A 560 21.55 -22.97 24.53
N GLN A 561 22.55 -23.66 23.98
CA GLN A 561 23.94 -23.63 24.47
C GLN A 561 24.95 -23.16 23.43
N GLU A 562 24.72 -23.36 22.13
CA GLU A 562 25.70 -23.03 21.07
C GLU A 562 25.34 -21.77 20.27
N PHE A 563 24.06 -21.48 20.01
CA PHE A 563 23.66 -20.33 19.16
C PHE A 563 23.98 -18.97 19.78
N GLY A 564 23.81 -18.83 21.10
CA GLY A 564 23.85 -17.55 21.79
C GLY A 564 22.68 -16.62 21.42
N ASN A 565 22.82 -15.32 21.71
CA ASN A 565 21.80 -14.30 21.42
C ASN A 565 21.95 -13.78 19.97
N ILE A 566 21.56 -14.60 19.01
CA ILE A 566 21.62 -14.34 17.57
C ILE A 566 20.22 -14.27 16.96
N ASP A 567 20.02 -13.43 15.93
CA ASP A 567 18.80 -13.45 15.13
C ASP A 567 18.84 -14.65 14.18
N GLN A 568 17.96 -15.63 14.39
CA GLN A 568 17.86 -16.80 13.53
C GLN A 568 17.31 -16.46 12.14
N TYR A 569 16.50 -15.40 12.02
CA TYR A 569 15.93 -14.96 10.75
C TYR A 569 16.96 -14.22 9.88
N SER A 570 18.04 -13.67 10.47
CA SER A 570 19.21 -13.21 9.70
C SER A 570 20.48 -13.22 10.55
N ILE A 571 21.32 -14.25 10.40
CA ILE A 571 22.46 -14.53 11.30
C ILE A 571 23.57 -13.45 11.32
N TYR A 572 23.47 -12.41 10.49
CA TYR A 572 24.42 -11.31 10.41
C TYR A 572 23.80 -9.92 10.71
N THR A 573 22.54 -9.86 11.16
CA THR A 573 21.89 -8.63 11.63
C THR A 573 21.94 -8.52 13.17
N PRO A 574 21.72 -7.31 13.73
CA PRO A 574 21.49 -7.13 15.16
C PRO A 574 20.10 -7.62 15.58
N THR A 575 19.99 -8.25 16.75
CA THR A 575 18.71 -8.63 17.39
C THR A 575 17.93 -7.43 17.95
N CYS A 576 16.60 -7.58 18.12
CA CYS A 576 15.79 -6.61 18.86
C CYS A 576 16.06 -6.71 20.36
N ILE A 577 16.92 -5.83 20.89
CA ILE A 577 17.13 -5.73 22.34
C ILE A 577 15.93 -4.98 22.94
N ALA A 578 14.99 -5.72 23.52
CA ALA A 578 14.01 -5.14 24.43
C ALA A 578 14.76 -4.50 25.61
N ILE A 579 14.58 -3.19 25.81
CA ILE A 579 15.12 -2.50 26.98
C ILE A 579 14.37 -3.04 28.20
N SER A 580 15.01 -3.94 28.95
CA SER A 580 14.49 -4.39 30.24
C SER A 580 14.30 -3.18 31.14
N LYS A 581 13.18 -3.12 31.87
CA LYS A 581 12.94 -2.02 32.82
C LYS A 581 13.80 -2.10 34.08
N ASN A 582 14.65 -3.13 34.21
CA ASN A 582 15.39 -3.43 35.44
C ASN A 582 16.92 -3.31 35.32
N ASP A 583 17.49 -3.14 34.12
CA ASP A 583 18.95 -2.96 33.96
C ASP A 583 19.40 -1.52 34.27
N THR A 584 19.33 -1.14 35.55
CA THR A 584 20.11 -0.04 36.13
C THR A 584 21.53 -0.48 36.50
N GLU A 585 22.18 -1.29 35.65
CA GLU A 585 23.58 -1.71 35.80
C GLU A 585 24.43 -1.10 34.67
N SER A 586 25.64 -0.67 35.01
CA SER A 586 26.39 0.29 34.20
C SER A 586 27.02 -0.30 32.93
N PHE A 587 26.40 -0.05 31.76
CA PHE A 587 27.12 -0.17 30.48
C PHE A 587 28.19 0.92 30.35
N LYS A 588 29.37 0.63 30.93
CA LYS A 588 30.58 1.44 30.76
C LYS A 588 30.92 1.53 29.27
N LEU A 589 30.91 2.76 28.77
CA LEU A 589 31.23 3.17 27.40
C LEU A 589 32.55 2.59 26.88
N LYS A 590 32.52 1.39 26.29
CA LYS A 590 33.59 0.91 25.41
C LYS A 590 33.28 1.34 23.99
N ASN A 591 33.85 2.49 23.61
CA ASN A 591 33.88 3.01 22.26
C ASN A 591 34.57 2.03 21.29
N THR A 592 33.79 1.16 20.64
CA THR A 592 34.17 0.57 19.35
C THR A 592 33.42 1.27 18.23
N PHE A 593 34.02 2.34 17.70
CA PHE A 593 33.58 3.10 16.53
C PHE A 593 33.58 2.30 15.19
N LEU A 594 33.50 0.96 15.26
CA LEU A 594 33.43 0.05 14.10
C LEU A 594 32.01 -0.46 13.81
N HIS A 595 31.03 -0.26 14.69
CA HIS A 595 29.62 -0.47 14.35
C HIS A 595 29.12 0.69 13.45
N ARG A 596 29.59 0.68 12.20
CA ARG A 596 29.18 1.58 11.12
C ARG A 596 27.75 1.25 10.69
N ARG A 597 26.79 1.63 11.54
CA ARG A 597 25.37 1.89 11.23
C ARG A 597 24.86 1.08 10.03
N LEU A 598 24.64 -0.22 10.22
CA LEU A 598 24.07 -1.10 9.20
C LEU A 598 22.78 -0.47 8.66
N TYR A 599 22.62 -0.53 7.34
CA TYR A 599 21.78 0.35 6.51
C TYR A 599 20.29 0.40 6.88
N GLY A 600 19.92 1.14 7.92
CA GLY A 600 18.52 1.50 8.23
C GLY A 600 17.60 0.33 8.61
N TYR A 601 18.15 -0.87 8.83
CA TYR A 601 17.44 -2.01 9.37
C TYR A 601 17.08 -1.76 10.84
N ASP A 602 15.89 -2.21 11.24
CA ASP A 602 15.34 -2.10 12.58
C ASP A 602 14.72 -3.46 12.94
N PRO A 603 15.33 -4.26 13.83
CA PRO A 603 14.84 -5.61 14.15
C PRO A 603 13.57 -5.61 15.01
N CYS A 604 13.09 -4.44 15.43
CA CYS A 604 11.93 -4.30 16.30
C CYS A 604 10.66 -3.86 15.55
N THR A 605 10.55 -4.14 14.25
CA THR A 605 9.46 -3.65 13.38
C THR A 605 8.09 -4.21 13.75
N GLU A 606 8.01 -5.48 14.14
CA GLU A 606 6.81 -6.14 14.67
C GLU A 606 6.19 -5.34 15.83
N ASN A 607 7.02 -4.94 16.79
CA ASN A 607 6.63 -4.12 17.94
C ASN A 607 6.09 -2.73 17.54
N HIS A 608 6.40 -2.24 16.34
CA HIS A 608 5.83 -0.98 15.82
C HIS A 608 4.48 -1.24 15.14
N ALA A 609 4.34 -2.38 14.46
CA ALA A 609 3.08 -2.84 13.88
C ALA A 609 2.00 -3.02 14.95
N GLU A 610 2.26 -3.76 16.03
CA GLU A 610 1.27 -3.96 17.10
C GLU A 610 0.81 -2.65 17.75
N LYS A 611 1.75 -1.73 17.99
CA LYS A 611 1.43 -0.38 18.51
C LYS A 611 0.57 0.43 17.55
N TYR A 612 0.80 0.30 16.24
CA TYR A 612 0.07 1.06 15.22
C TYR A 612 -1.33 0.49 14.99
N TYR A 613 -1.46 -0.82 14.79
CA TYR A 613 -2.73 -1.47 14.45
C TYR A 613 -3.71 -1.63 15.62
N ASN A 614 -3.25 -1.54 16.88
CA ASN A 614 -4.14 -1.45 18.05
C ASN A 614 -4.72 -0.04 18.30
N ARG A 615 -4.37 0.98 17.50
CA ARG A 615 -4.93 2.32 17.67
C ARG A 615 -6.38 2.39 17.15
N PRO A 616 -7.36 2.84 17.95
CA PRO A 616 -8.77 2.87 17.53
C PRO A 616 -9.03 3.68 16.26
N GLU A 617 -8.26 4.75 16.02
CA GLU A 617 -8.34 5.53 14.79
C GLU A 617 -7.74 4.84 13.56
N VAL A 618 -6.78 3.91 13.74
CA VAL A 618 -6.23 3.08 12.66
C VAL A 618 -7.24 2.01 12.29
N GLN A 619 -7.77 1.29 13.28
CA GLN A 619 -8.79 0.26 13.07
C GLN A 619 -10.01 0.82 12.34
N ARG A 620 -10.53 1.97 12.81
CA ARG A 620 -11.64 2.69 12.16
C ARG A 620 -11.32 3.09 10.71
N ALA A 621 -10.13 3.60 10.43
CA ALA A 621 -9.73 4.00 9.08
C ALA A 621 -9.53 2.81 8.12
N MET A 622 -9.20 1.63 8.67
CA MET A 622 -9.10 0.37 7.93
C MET A 622 -10.43 -0.42 7.87
N HIS A 623 -11.50 0.09 8.47
CA HIS A 623 -12.78 -0.63 8.66
C HIS A 623 -12.61 -1.97 9.43
N ALA A 624 -11.46 -2.15 10.08
CA ALA A 624 -11.11 -3.27 10.91
C ALA A 624 -11.79 -3.16 12.28
N ASN A 625 -12.00 -4.30 12.95
CA ASN A 625 -12.64 -4.37 14.26
C ASN A 625 -14.05 -3.70 14.31
N SER A 626 -14.72 -3.63 13.16
CA SER A 626 -16.10 -3.11 13.05
C SER A 626 -17.14 -4.03 13.72
N THR A 627 -16.75 -5.26 14.06
CA THR A 627 -17.57 -6.31 14.67
C THR A 627 -17.34 -6.50 16.17
N GLY A 628 -16.40 -5.78 16.79
CA GLY A 628 -16.07 -5.93 18.22
C GLY A 628 -15.29 -7.22 18.52
N ILE A 629 -14.18 -7.41 17.82
CA ILE A 629 -13.23 -8.50 18.03
C ILE A 629 -12.76 -8.48 19.50
N PRO A 630 -12.87 -9.60 20.24
CA PRO A 630 -12.69 -9.62 21.70
C PRO A 630 -11.21 -9.68 22.15
N TYR A 631 -10.27 -9.53 21.22
CA TYR A 631 -8.82 -9.59 21.46
C TYR A 631 -8.10 -8.43 20.77
N ASN A 632 -6.95 -8.05 21.30
CA ASN A 632 -6.05 -7.08 20.66
C ASN A 632 -5.45 -7.70 19.39
N TRP A 633 -5.15 -6.87 18.40
CA TRP A 633 -4.42 -7.30 17.20
C TRP A 633 -2.98 -7.64 17.60
N THR A 634 -2.48 -8.79 17.17
CA THR A 634 -1.07 -9.20 17.33
C THR A 634 -0.49 -9.55 15.96
N ALA A 635 0.84 -9.47 15.84
CA ALA A 635 1.51 -9.79 14.58
C ALA A 635 1.43 -11.28 14.21
N CYS A 636 1.49 -12.16 15.21
CA CYS A 636 1.22 -13.60 15.08
C CYS A 636 0.22 -14.08 16.15
N SER A 637 -0.47 -15.19 15.86
CA SER A 637 -1.50 -15.77 16.71
C SER A 637 -1.00 -17.04 17.40
N ASP A 638 -0.60 -16.91 18.67
CA ASP A 638 -0.09 -18.02 19.50
C ASP A 638 -1.07 -19.21 19.56
N VAL A 639 -2.39 -18.92 19.56
CA VAL A 639 -3.43 -19.95 19.60
C VAL A 639 -3.39 -20.79 18.31
N LEU A 640 -3.34 -20.15 17.15
CA LEU A 640 -3.25 -20.86 15.87
C LEU A 640 -1.94 -21.63 15.72
N ASN A 641 -0.82 -21.05 16.18
CA ASN A 641 0.48 -21.71 16.14
C ASN A 641 0.50 -22.99 17.01
N LYS A 642 -0.03 -22.88 18.24
CA LYS A 642 -0.06 -23.98 19.22
C LYS A 642 -1.05 -25.10 18.87
N TYR A 643 -2.16 -24.78 18.21
CA TYR A 643 -3.25 -25.72 17.91
C TYR A 643 -3.42 -25.97 16.40
N TRP A 644 -2.33 -25.91 15.64
CA TRP A 644 -2.32 -26.27 14.21
C TRP A 644 -2.59 -27.77 14.02
N LYS A 645 -3.65 -28.08 13.28
CA LYS A 645 -4.27 -29.41 13.18
C LYS A 645 -3.60 -30.32 12.14
N ASP A 646 -3.37 -29.78 10.95
CA ASP A 646 -2.84 -30.52 9.81
C ASP A 646 -1.79 -29.68 9.06
N SER A 647 -0.65 -30.32 8.80
CA SER A 647 0.43 -29.83 7.95
C SER A 647 0.77 -30.97 6.99
N GLN A 648 0.76 -30.69 5.69
CA GLN A 648 1.21 -31.68 4.71
C GLN A 648 2.72 -31.98 4.92
N PHE A 649 3.18 -33.23 4.75
CA PHE A 649 4.62 -33.52 4.95
C PHE A 649 5.52 -32.95 3.84
N SER A 650 4.98 -32.85 2.62
CA SER A 650 5.71 -32.40 1.44
C SER A 650 4.79 -31.77 0.42
N MET A 651 5.16 -30.56 -0.02
CA MET A 651 4.50 -29.85 -1.11
C MET A 651 5.06 -30.23 -2.49
N LEU A 652 6.17 -30.96 -2.55
CA LEU A 652 6.86 -31.34 -3.80
C LEU A 652 5.94 -32.02 -4.85
N PRO A 653 4.97 -32.89 -4.49
CA PRO A 653 4.00 -33.41 -5.45
C PRO A 653 3.12 -32.31 -6.08
N THR A 654 2.66 -31.35 -5.28
CA THR A 654 1.85 -30.21 -5.73
C THR A 654 2.67 -29.29 -6.63
N TYR A 655 3.95 -29.04 -6.33
CA TYR A 655 4.86 -28.34 -7.23
C TYR A 655 4.96 -29.04 -8.60
N ARG A 656 5.12 -30.37 -8.65
CA ARG A 656 5.13 -31.13 -9.93
C ARG A 656 3.83 -30.96 -10.72
N GLU A 657 2.67 -31.07 -10.06
CA GLU A 657 1.35 -30.91 -10.69
C GLU A 657 1.16 -29.50 -11.28
N LEU A 658 1.55 -28.47 -10.54
CA LEU A 658 1.38 -27.07 -10.96
C LEU A 658 2.39 -26.64 -12.04
N MET A 659 3.61 -27.19 -12.05
CA MET A 659 4.53 -27.04 -13.19
C MET A 659 3.96 -27.70 -14.46
N ALA A 660 3.39 -28.90 -14.34
CA ALA A 660 2.75 -29.59 -15.47
C ALA A 660 1.49 -28.86 -15.98
N ALA A 661 0.81 -28.11 -15.12
CA ALA A 661 -0.27 -27.20 -15.48
C ALA A 661 0.20 -25.91 -16.20
N GLY A 662 1.53 -25.70 -16.35
CA GLY A 662 2.10 -24.55 -17.03
C GLY A 662 2.15 -23.26 -16.21
N LEU A 663 1.98 -23.33 -14.89
CA LEU A 663 2.13 -22.16 -14.02
C LEU A 663 3.60 -21.74 -13.91
N ARG A 664 3.86 -20.43 -13.89
CA ARG A 664 5.20 -19.88 -13.60
C ARG A 664 5.49 -20.00 -12.11
N ILE A 665 6.45 -20.84 -11.72
CA ILE A 665 6.80 -21.04 -10.31
C ILE A 665 8.20 -20.51 -10.02
N TRP A 666 8.31 -19.64 -9.03
CA TRP A 666 9.60 -19.15 -8.53
C TRP A 666 9.72 -19.45 -7.03
N ILE A 667 10.89 -19.91 -6.60
CA ILE A 667 11.27 -19.93 -5.18
C ILE A 667 12.49 -19.03 -5.02
N PHE A 668 12.52 -18.23 -3.97
CA PHE A 668 13.72 -17.48 -3.60
C PHE A 668 14.05 -17.66 -2.13
N SER A 669 15.33 -17.57 -1.78
CA SER A 669 15.77 -17.68 -0.38
C SER A 669 16.87 -16.67 -0.06
N GLY A 670 16.75 -15.97 1.07
CA GLY A 670 17.87 -15.21 1.64
C GLY A 670 18.99 -16.14 2.10
N ASP A 671 20.24 -15.79 1.80
CA ASP A 671 21.41 -16.63 2.12
C ASP A 671 21.94 -16.50 3.56
N THR A 672 21.23 -15.75 4.41
CA THR A 672 21.55 -15.57 5.85
C THR A 672 20.42 -16.02 6.79
N ASP A 673 19.32 -16.55 6.24
CA ASP A 673 18.26 -17.17 7.03
C ASP A 673 18.73 -18.52 7.58
N SER A 674 18.54 -18.78 8.87
CA SER A 674 18.80 -20.08 9.51
C SER A 674 17.55 -20.87 9.86
N VAL A 675 16.35 -20.31 9.65
CA VAL A 675 15.05 -20.94 9.90
C VAL A 675 14.62 -21.79 8.70
N VAL A 676 14.60 -21.20 7.48
CA VAL A 676 14.33 -21.90 6.21
C VAL A 676 15.44 -21.59 5.19
N PRO A 677 16.66 -22.12 5.42
CA PRO A 677 17.85 -21.73 4.69
C PRO A 677 17.87 -22.19 3.23
N VAL A 678 18.78 -21.58 2.46
CA VAL A 678 19.14 -22.00 1.08
C VAL A 678 19.43 -23.50 0.96
N THR A 679 20.00 -24.13 1.98
CA THR A 679 20.29 -25.58 2.01
C THR A 679 19.03 -26.42 1.97
N ALA A 680 18.02 -26.09 2.78
CA ALA A 680 16.70 -26.73 2.80
C ALA A 680 16.04 -26.67 1.41
N THR A 681 15.93 -25.47 0.86
CA THR A 681 15.36 -25.25 -0.48
C THR A 681 16.11 -26.05 -1.56
N ARG A 682 17.46 -26.06 -1.53
CA ARG A 682 18.27 -26.80 -2.51
C ARG A 682 18.13 -28.32 -2.40
N PHE A 683 17.98 -28.87 -1.19
CA PHE A 683 17.74 -30.30 -1.02
C PHE A 683 16.37 -30.72 -1.56
N SER A 684 15.32 -29.95 -1.23
CA SER A 684 13.97 -30.09 -1.78
C SER A 684 13.94 -30.03 -3.31
N LEU A 685 14.60 -29.05 -3.92
CA LEU A 685 14.69 -28.90 -5.38
C LEU A 685 15.50 -30.02 -6.05
N ASN A 686 16.60 -30.46 -5.42
CA ASN A 686 17.37 -31.60 -5.91
C ASN A 686 16.53 -32.90 -5.94
N HIS A 687 15.64 -33.10 -4.95
CA HIS A 687 14.72 -34.24 -4.94
C HIS A 687 13.62 -34.18 -6.02
N LEU A 688 13.26 -32.99 -6.51
CA LEU A 688 12.37 -32.87 -7.66
C LEU A 688 13.01 -33.44 -8.95
N ASN A 689 14.34 -33.46 -9.03
CA ASN A 689 15.12 -33.93 -10.19
C ASN A 689 14.65 -33.27 -11.50
N LEU A 690 14.56 -31.94 -11.50
CA LEU A 690 14.11 -31.16 -12.65
C LEU A 690 15.25 -30.95 -13.65
N THR A 691 14.91 -30.91 -14.94
CA THR A 691 15.86 -30.58 -16.01
C THR A 691 16.32 -29.13 -15.89
N VAL A 692 17.63 -28.92 -15.71
CA VAL A 692 18.25 -27.58 -15.73
C VAL A 692 18.18 -27.01 -17.15
N LYS A 693 17.50 -25.88 -17.28
CA LYS A 693 17.38 -25.07 -18.50
C LYS A 693 18.53 -24.06 -18.62
N THR A 694 18.78 -23.33 -17.53
CA THR A 694 19.88 -22.35 -17.43
C THR A 694 20.65 -22.61 -16.14
N ARG A 695 21.89 -23.08 -16.29
CA ARG A 695 22.79 -23.45 -15.18
C ARG A 695 23.05 -22.27 -14.24
N TRP A 696 23.24 -22.58 -12.96
CA TRP A 696 23.61 -21.66 -11.87
C TRP A 696 24.52 -20.49 -12.30
N TYR A 697 24.01 -19.26 -12.21
CA TYR A 697 24.75 -18.02 -12.53
C TYR A 697 24.50 -16.90 -11.51
N PRO A 698 25.46 -15.97 -11.31
CA PRO A 698 25.26 -14.79 -10.48
C PRO A 698 24.35 -13.79 -11.20
N TRP A 699 23.35 -13.26 -10.49
CA TRP A 699 22.51 -12.18 -10.99
C TRP A 699 22.83 -10.85 -10.29
N TYR A 700 22.45 -9.73 -10.91
CA TYR A 700 22.90 -8.39 -10.53
C TYR A 700 21.74 -7.43 -10.24
N SER A 701 21.97 -6.51 -9.30
CA SER A 701 21.08 -5.39 -9.00
C SER A 701 21.90 -4.21 -8.49
N GLY A 702 21.74 -3.04 -9.10
CA GLY A 702 22.50 -1.84 -8.75
C GLY A 702 24.01 -1.93 -8.98
N GLY A 703 24.44 -2.67 -10.03
CA GLY A 703 25.87 -2.85 -10.35
C GLY A 703 26.63 -3.73 -9.35
N GLN A 704 25.92 -4.57 -8.60
CA GLN A 704 26.47 -5.51 -7.62
C GLN A 704 25.77 -6.86 -7.74
N VAL A 705 26.46 -7.95 -7.40
CA VAL A 705 25.84 -9.29 -7.31
C VAL A 705 24.67 -9.22 -6.32
N GLY A 706 23.47 -9.45 -6.84
CA GLY A 706 22.20 -9.56 -6.14
C GLY A 706 22.04 -10.92 -5.44
N GLY A 707 22.63 -11.96 -6.03
CA GLY A 707 22.66 -13.34 -5.54
C GLY A 707 22.99 -14.27 -6.70
N TRP A 708 22.47 -15.50 -6.66
CA TRP A 708 22.63 -16.49 -7.73
C TRP A 708 21.29 -17.12 -8.09
N THR A 709 21.19 -17.73 -9.26
CA THR A 709 19.95 -18.37 -9.71
C THR A 709 20.21 -19.51 -10.67
N GLU A 710 19.33 -20.51 -10.67
CA GLU A 710 19.26 -21.58 -11.66
C GLU A 710 17.81 -21.73 -12.13
N VAL A 711 17.66 -21.93 -13.43
CA VAL A 711 16.36 -22.07 -14.10
C VAL A 711 16.20 -23.52 -14.49
N TYR A 712 15.14 -24.15 -14.03
CA TYR A 712 14.70 -25.47 -14.44
C TYR A 712 13.54 -25.35 -15.42
N GLU A 713 13.19 -26.42 -16.11
CA GLU A 713 11.91 -26.47 -16.82
C GLU A 713 10.75 -26.46 -15.81
N GLY A 714 9.95 -25.39 -15.83
CA GLY A 714 8.79 -25.17 -14.95
C GLY A 714 9.06 -24.33 -13.68
N LEU A 715 10.30 -24.25 -13.20
CA LEU A 715 10.63 -23.57 -11.93
C LEU A 715 11.93 -22.77 -12.02
N THR A 716 11.96 -21.58 -11.40
CA THR A 716 13.19 -20.80 -11.19
C THR A 716 13.52 -20.72 -9.71
N PHE A 717 14.78 -20.97 -9.34
CA PHE A 717 15.27 -20.78 -7.99
C PHE A 717 16.30 -19.64 -7.94
N ALA A 718 16.21 -18.76 -6.94
CA ALA A 718 17.14 -17.66 -6.76
C ALA A 718 17.53 -17.45 -5.29
N THR A 719 18.83 -17.31 -5.00
CA THR A 719 19.28 -16.77 -3.72
C THR A 719 19.35 -15.26 -3.76
N VAL A 720 19.16 -14.61 -2.61
CA VAL A 720 19.35 -13.17 -2.43
C VAL A 720 20.45 -12.91 -1.41
N ARG A 721 21.54 -12.29 -1.88
CA ARG A 721 22.79 -12.16 -1.12
C ARG A 721 22.66 -11.16 0.03
N GLY A 722 23.07 -11.56 1.22
CA GLY A 722 22.98 -10.77 2.45
C GLY A 722 21.53 -10.50 2.88
N ALA A 723 20.61 -11.42 2.58
CA ALA A 723 19.21 -11.34 2.99
C ALA A 723 18.89 -12.42 4.02
N GLY A 724 18.06 -12.10 5.00
CA GLY A 724 17.47 -13.04 5.94
C GLY A 724 16.22 -13.72 5.39
N HIS A 725 15.36 -14.17 6.30
CA HIS A 725 14.05 -14.76 6.04
C HIS A 725 13.15 -13.78 5.26
N GLU A 726 12.90 -12.60 5.85
CA GLU A 726 12.21 -11.48 5.20
C GLU A 726 13.15 -10.77 4.20
N VAL A 727 13.37 -11.40 3.05
CA VAL A 727 14.22 -10.87 1.98
C VAL A 727 13.87 -9.42 1.56
N PRO A 728 12.58 -9.00 1.47
CA PRO A 728 12.23 -7.63 1.11
C PRO A 728 12.48 -6.61 2.24
N LEU A 729 12.53 -7.03 3.51
CA LEU A 729 12.94 -6.18 4.63
C LEU A 729 14.46 -5.91 4.59
N ILE A 730 15.28 -6.96 4.45
CA ILE A 730 16.74 -6.86 4.51
C ILE A 730 17.36 -6.33 3.20
N GLN A 731 16.87 -6.79 2.05
CA GLN A 731 17.42 -6.47 0.72
C GLN A 731 16.36 -5.91 -0.26
N PRO A 732 15.64 -4.82 0.11
CA PRO A 732 14.45 -4.34 -0.61
C PRO A 732 14.67 -4.04 -2.11
N MET A 733 15.83 -3.49 -2.49
CA MET A 733 16.16 -3.21 -3.90
C MET A 733 16.32 -4.48 -4.73
N ARG A 734 16.92 -5.52 -4.13
CA ARG A 734 17.14 -6.83 -4.75
C ARG A 734 15.82 -7.58 -4.86
N ALA A 735 15.01 -7.60 -3.81
CA ALA A 735 13.65 -8.14 -3.81
C ALA A 735 12.78 -7.52 -4.92
N LEU A 736 12.79 -6.19 -5.08
CA LEU A 736 12.04 -5.54 -6.17
C LEU A 736 12.58 -5.88 -7.58
N THR A 737 13.89 -6.06 -7.74
CA THR A 737 14.49 -6.52 -9.01
C THR A 737 14.02 -7.94 -9.35
N LEU A 738 14.00 -8.82 -8.33
CA LEU A 738 13.57 -10.20 -8.44
C LEU A 738 12.07 -10.30 -8.80
N PHE A 739 11.21 -9.57 -8.08
CA PHE A 739 9.77 -9.49 -8.34
C PHE A 739 9.43 -8.97 -9.75
N ARG A 740 10.16 -7.94 -10.23
CA ARG A 740 10.00 -7.43 -11.61
C ARG A 740 10.26 -8.51 -12.66
N SER A 741 11.36 -9.25 -12.50
CA SER A 741 11.77 -10.31 -13.42
C SER A 741 10.73 -11.45 -13.43
N PHE A 742 10.25 -11.85 -12.24
CA PHE A 742 9.15 -12.81 -12.09
C PHE A 742 7.87 -12.39 -12.81
N LEU A 743 7.40 -11.14 -12.62
CA LEU A 743 6.18 -10.65 -13.28
C LEU A 743 6.33 -10.57 -14.80
N ALA A 744 7.48 -10.10 -15.29
CA ALA A 744 7.79 -10.05 -16.72
C ALA A 744 7.91 -11.46 -17.34
N GLY A 745 8.30 -12.47 -16.55
CA GLY A 745 8.64 -13.80 -17.05
C GLY A 745 10.04 -13.86 -17.65
N GLU A 746 10.93 -12.98 -17.20
CA GLU A 746 12.30 -12.84 -17.67
C GLU A 746 13.29 -13.49 -16.69
N GLU A 747 14.44 -13.95 -17.21
CA GLU A 747 15.56 -14.37 -16.38
C GLU A 747 16.14 -13.20 -15.57
N LEU A 748 16.75 -13.48 -14.41
CA LEU A 748 17.35 -12.43 -13.59
C LEU A 748 18.56 -11.77 -14.30
N PRO A 749 18.83 -10.47 -14.09
CA PRO A 749 19.84 -9.74 -14.84
C PRO A 749 21.26 -10.30 -14.66
N LYS A 750 21.98 -10.53 -15.76
CA LYS A 750 23.35 -11.08 -15.78
C LYS A 750 24.48 -10.03 -15.66
N SER A 751 24.13 -8.75 -15.61
CA SER A 751 25.04 -7.59 -15.48
C SER A 751 24.32 -6.37 -14.94
#